data_AF-A0A7S4MST5-F1
#
_entry.id   AF-A0A7S4MST5-F1
#
_cell.length_a   1.000
_cell.length_b   1.000
_cell.length_c   1.000
_cell.angle_alpha   90.00
_cell.angle_beta   90.00
_cell.angle_gamma   90.00
#
_symmetry.space_group_name_H-M   'P 1'
#
loop_
_entity.id
_entity.type
_entity.pdbx_description
1 polymer ?
#
loop_
_entity_poly.entity_id
_entity_poly.type
_entity_poly.pdbx_seq_one_letter_code
_entity_poly.pdbx_strand_id
1 'polypeptide(L)'
;AAAAAFAAAAAFPSSSNLVSSQIPDNRNSTRRTPRPTTVTVRAMTSTSTTSIGAPLDGDSLPPRRRRRRAPSSLASVVAVASPLLFLILLLSSLCFDVVSSASSSSSDAAPTLDEPFQTSFRLLPHAPCVSLYHRFGRVGCGTLARSTMTGRLLHWSAVIIDDEDGSGKGVLKAKVPPYVAVVEEEDYTTDSVEKLLAFAEEADKVYAAADDEAGAGVLRGVLVINSTASAGDSDNGENNDAAHYSPDPQTPRGYGTPSENLAVGPNYAWNPNGDALALKNMYGLPAGYIPDSSVSSAILEAAKEQGSVVAEMLAKGRELSGDELYPAINAEFNYYMGGSDLNSKDCLGWRDVDDGTWNPKCLPLGGNSVWAAAGTPEGSSDGGDAAADDGGRRKLEDANANADDDDGKKPVVLLATNLDSTSMFHDASPGANSAASNVLALLLAAKLLGSNVDDAALDALPNRPVFAFFQSETYGFVGSRAFLRDVAYPGFSCDEGASVPASIKKKDSWMRQGCLHPFRTSLDFQNLGKIKGMISVDQVGVLSNEGNFYVHGGQNVGDGDGDGGDNGGDDGDGDGNRRLDGDGDEDDAFLANVLLQLGSDDYTISSSSVEKDDDDGEYPLPPTPLTSLVKLSGGAAGGAVLAGYDDAFAGNAYYHSHLDLNSTARPINLDSIAAASTALARAALAASYDDGTGDYEGAAQYASDLIPALSSSDDTLEKLARCLLEDGNCDFLVQYGKVERANIKQDTGTDLGMGTPLGTPPTYYPGVYDSSNGQGFVQVGTGRYGSYTGEEEYGKSNADAFLLRPSLLESAVHGLLNDFLGRGGSASSGEDGEEGDGDGEDELISCEGTDDCSSVPYCSSSPADRAVCTGSKKCVCSRSNYHPALDEALIPAPNNFTGFFLVRDGEDENDDADEGVSAMYTEPFWSWKVGVTVYRDAGGKSGNWALGMGLAVAIGCATSAWLVKARLGKEKLY
;
A
#
# COMPACT_ATOMS: atom_id res chain seq x y z
N ALA A 1 -25.44 -17.27 34.03
CA ALA A 1 -25.44 -18.55 34.77
C ALA A 1 -24.65 -19.62 33.98
N ALA A 2 -23.33 -19.47 33.90
CA ALA A 2 -22.43 -20.38 33.19
C ALA A 2 -21.24 -20.73 34.10
N ALA A 3 -21.51 -21.55 35.12
CA ALA A 3 -20.54 -21.88 36.19
C ALA A 3 -20.83 -23.24 36.88
N ALA A 4 -21.49 -24.17 36.16
CA ALA A 4 -22.02 -25.41 36.75
C ALA A 4 -21.98 -26.61 35.79
N ALA A 5 -20.92 -26.71 34.98
CA ALA A 5 -20.77 -27.75 33.95
C ALA A 5 -19.34 -28.36 33.89
N PHE A 6 -18.59 -28.33 34.99
CA PHE A 6 -17.32 -29.04 35.15
C PHE A 6 -17.27 -29.80 36.47
N ALA A 7 -16.50 -30.90 36.49
CA ALA A 7 -16.17 -31.75 37.64
C ALA A 7 -17.33 -32.54 38.31
N ALA A 8 -17.66 -33.72 37.76
CA ALA A 8 -18.09 -34.87 38.56
C ALA A 8 -17.77 -36.23 37.88
N ALA A 9 -17.14 -37.14 38.65
CA ALA A 9 -16.97 -38.59 38.40
C ALA A 9 -16.07 -39.06 37.22
N ALA A 10 -14.81 -39.39 37.55
CA ALA A 10 -13.91 -40.23 36.75
C ALA A 10 -13.88 -41.68 37.28
N ALA A 11 -13.56 -42.66 36.42
CA ALA A 11 -13.18 -44.02 36.82
C ALA A 11 -12.25 -44.70 35.80
N PHE A 12 -11.15 -45.29 36.28
CA PHE A 12 -10.13 -46.10 35.57
C PHE A 12 -10.59 -47.57 35.40
N PRO A 13 -9.93 -48.49 34.63
CA PRO A 13 -8.49 -48.63 34.24
C PRO A 13 -8.21 -48.46 32.73
N SER A 14 -7.00 -48.15 32.24
CA SER A 14 -5.69 -48.87 32.27
C SER A 14 -5.69 -50.21 31.48
N SER A 15 -4.63 -50.62 30.74
CA SER A 15 -3.21 -50.22 30.78
C SER A 15 -2.50 -50.24 29.40
N SER A 16 -1.25 -49.75 29.37
CA SER A 16 -0.36 -49.56 28.21
C SER A 16 0.28 -50.83 27.61
N ASN A 17 0.66 -50.81 26.30
CA ASN A 17 2.06 -50.85 25.81
C ASN A 17 2.27 -51.23 24.32
N LEU A 18 3.08 -50.41 23.62
CA LEU A 18 4.22 -50.73 22.72
C LEU A 18 4.17 -51.78 21.56
N VAL A 19 5.10 -51.55 20.61
CA VAL A 19 5.70 -52.46 19.59
C VAL A 19 4.97 -52.64 18.23
N SER A 20 5.37 -51.79 17.28
CA SER A 20 6.05 -52.09 15.99
C SER A 20 5.53 -53.18 15.01
N SER A 21 5.65 -52.82 13.71
CA SER A 21 6.20 -53.61 12.58
C SER A 21 5.29 -54.15 11.45
N GLN A 22 5.86 -54.02 10.23
CA GLN A 22 5.75 -54.87 9.02
C GLN A 22 4.45 -54.91 8.14
N ILE A 23 4.54 -54.15 7.04
CA ILE A 23 4.37 -54.57 5.62
C ILE A 23 4.39 -56.11 5.42
N PRO A 24 3.36 -56.71 4.75
CA PRO A 24 3.32 -56.86 3.28
C PRO A 24 2.06 -56.21 2.66
N ASP A 25 2.04 -55.62 1.46
CA ASP A 25 2.68 -55.87 0.15
C ASP A 25 1.86 -56.76 -0.84
N ASN A 26 1.68 -56.21 -2.06
CA ASN A 26 1.36 -56.85 -3.35
C ASN A 26 0.20 -57.90 -3.48
N ARG A 27 -0.94 -57.53 -4.11
CA ARG A 27 -1.18 -57.69 -5.59
C ARG A 27 -2.63 -57.60 -6.10
N ASN A 28 -2.73 -57.17 -7.36
CA ASN A 28 -3.76 -57.48 -8.38
C ASN A 28 -5.25 -57.15 -8.09
N SER A 29 -5.77 -56.14 -8.81
CA SER A 29 -6.55 -56.45 -10.03
C SER A 29 -6.65 -55.27 -11.01
N THR A 30 -6.57 -55.62 -12.30
CA THR A 30 -7.03 -54.82 -13.45
C THR A 30 -8.56 -54.52 -13.39
N ARG A 31 -9.22 -53.66 -14.20
CA ARG A 31 -9.00 -53.31 -15.62
C ARG A 31 -9.94 -52.15 -16.10
N ARG A 32 -9.48 -51.31 -17.05
CA ARG A 32 -10.23 -50.61 -18.13
C ARG A 32 -11.58 -49.86 -17.88
N THR A 33 -11.55 -48.52 -18.08
CA THR A 33 -12.21 -47.70 -19.15
C THR A 33 -13.54 -48.14 -19.82
N PRO A 34 -14.43 -47.25 -20.35
CA PRO A 34 -14.23 -45.82 -20.73
C PRO A 34 -15.42 -44.82 -20.48
N ARG A 35 -15.29 -43.58 -20.99
CA ARG A 35 -16.37 -42.62 -21.41
C ARG A 35 -17.21 -43.19 -22.60
N PRO A 36 -18.20 -42.52 -23.26
CA PRO A 36 -18.74 -41.13 -23.12
C PRO A 36 -20.29 -40.98 -23.21
N THR A 37 -20.81 -39.75 -23.08
CA THR A 37 -21.60 -39.09 -24.17
C THR A 37 -21.82 -37.58 -23.90
N THR A 38 -22.13 -36.84 -24.97
CA THR A 38 -22.28 -35.36 -25.02
C THR A 38 -23.72 -34.97 -25.36
N VAL A 39 -24.15 -33.75 -25.06
CA VAL A 39 -24.97 -32.90 -25.96
C VAL A 39 -24.93 -31.42 -25.49
N THR A 40 -24.87 -30.50 -26.45
CA THR A 40 -24.89 -29.03 -26.29
C THR A 40 -26.17 -28.44 -26.90
N VAL A 41 -26.57 -27.21 -26.51
CA VAL A 41 -27.29 -26.24 -27.39
C VAL A 41 -27.32 -24.81 -26.78
N ARG A 42 -27.35 -23.79 -27.66
CA ARG A 42 -27.42 -22.31 -27.45
C ARG A 42 -28.90 -21.81 -27.39
N ALA A 43 -29.31 -20.55 -27.14
CA ALA A 43 -28.82 -19.31 -26.48
C ALA A 43 -29.95 -18.23 -26.58
N MET A 44 -29.64 -16.92 -26.42
CA MET A 44 -30.45 -15.69 -26.75
C MET A 44 -31.57 -15.29 -25.74
N THR A 45 -31.52 -14.12 -25.04
CA THR A 45 -31.86 -12.70 -25.41
C THR A 45 -33.34 -12.46 -25.75
N SER A 46 -34.07 -11.39 -25.37
CA SER A 46 -33.90 -10.18 -24.50
C SER A 46 -35.35 -9.66 -24.14
N THR A 47 -35.74 -8.43 -23.72
CA THR A 47 -35.21 -7.03 -23.62
C THR A 47 -36.06 -6.22 -22.58
N SER A 48 -35.82 -4.92 -22.37
CA SER A 48 -36.54 -4.00 -21.44
C SER A 48 -37.59 -3.06 -22.11
N THR A 49 -38.50 -2.43 -21.33
CA THR A 49 -39.22 -1.12 -21.52
C THR A 49 -40.32 -0.93 -20.42
N THR A 50 -40.35 0.13 -19.59
CA THR A 50 -40.92 1.52 -19.74
C THR A 50 -42.40 1.67 -19.30
N SER A 51 -42.79 2.83 -18.71
CA SER A 51 -44.14 3.12 -18.16
C SER A 51 -44.67 4.53 -18.47
N ILE A 52 -45.99 4.74 -18.60
CA ILE A 52 -46.67 6.07 -18.71
C ILE A 52 -48.13 6.06 -18.13
N GLY A 53 -48.42 6.95 -17.17
CA GLY A 53 -49.59 7.87 -17.07
C GLY A 53 -51.07 7.41 -16.96
N ALA A 54 -51.67 7.59 -15.76
CA ALA A 54 -52.76 8.57 -15.39
C ALA A 54 -54.12 8.66 -16.17
N PRO A 55 -55.18 9.43 -15.70
CA PRO A 55 -55.65 9.82 -14.34
C PRO A 55 -57.22 9.74 -14.12
N LEU A 56 -57.71 10.27 -12.97
CA LEU A 56 -59.00 10.99 -12.69
C LEU A 56 -60.15 10.38 -11.82
N ASP A 57 -60.63 11.25 -10.92
CA ASP A 57 -61.99 11.54 -10.36
C ASP A 57 -62.87 10.49 -9.63
N GLY A 58 -63.71 10.97 -8.68
CA GLY A 58 -65.00 10.27 -8.48
C GLY A 58 -66.04 10.65 -7.40
N ASP A 59 -65.67 11.15 -6.20
CA ASP A 59 -66.56 11.79 -5.20
C ASP A 59 -67.83 11.06 -4.58
N SER A 60 -68.26 11.57 -3.41
CA SER A 60 -69.63 11.56 -2.83
C SER A 60 -70.15 10.41 -1.92
N LEU A 61 -71.09 10.80 -1.02
CA LEU A 61 -71.52 10.12 0.23
C LEU A 61 -72.98 9.52 0.15
N PRO A 62 -73.83 9.47 1.20
CA PRO A 62 -74.32 8.24 1.88
C PRO A 62 -75.88 8.08 1.71
N PRO A 63 -76.77 7.75 2.68
CA PRO A 63 -76.74 7.03 3.98
C PRO A 63 -77.97 6.06 4.25
N ARG A 64 -78.12 5.61 5.52
CA ARG A 64 -79.39 5.37 6.30
C ARG A 64 -80.06 3.97 6.43
N ARG A 65 -80.10 3.56 7.72
CA ARG A 65 -81.28 3.06 8.53
C ARG A 65 -81.78 1.59 8.47
N ARG A 66 -81.38 0.86 9.52
CA ARG A 66 -82.23 0.15 10.52
C ARG A 66 -83.58 -0.49 10.09
N ARG A 67 -83.73 -1.79 10.36
CA ARG A 67 -84.93 -2.37 11.04
C ARG A 67 -84.51 -3.47 12.05
N ARG A 68 -85.47 -4.09 12.77
CA ARG A 68 -85.27 -4.88 14.01
C ARG A 68 -85.87 -6.30 13.89
N ARG A 69 -85.31 -7.27 14.66
CA ARG A 69 -85.95 -8.39 15.43
C ARG A 69 -87.01 -9.27 14.74
N ALA A 70 -87.17 -10.58 14.97
CA ALA A 70 -86.50 -11.66 15.75
C ALA A 70 -87.25 -12.98 15.32
N PRO A 71 -87.39 -14.11 16.09
CA PRO A 71 -86.74 -14.61 17.32
C PRO A 71 -86.33 -16.12 17.28
N SER A 72 -85.96 -16.66 18.45
CA SER A 72 -86.04 -18.09 18.87
C SER A 72 -85.18 -19.16 18.16
N SER A 73 -84.78 -20.27 18.80
CA SER A 73 -84.51 -20.58 20.23
C SER A 73 -83.94 -22.00 20.36
N LEU A 74 -82.99 -22.23 21.27
CA LEU A 74 -82.93 -23.43 22.14
C LEU A 74 -81.83 -23.27 23.21
N ALA A 75 -81.86 -24.11 24.25
CA ALA A 75 -81.12 -23.88 25.49
C ALA A 75 -79.91 -24.82 25.69
N SER A 76 -78.83 -24.21 26.16
CA SER A 76 -77.99 -24.62 27.30
C SER A 76 -77.79 -26.11 27.62
N VAL A 77 -76.53 -26.54 27.57
CA VAL A 77 -75.92 -27.35 28.65
C VAL A 77 -74.71 -26.57 29.17
N VAL A 78 -74.58 -26.44 30.49
CA VAL A 78 -73.47 -25.73 31.14
C VAL A 78 -72.42 -26.73 31.59
N ALA A 79 -71.18 -26.57 31.09
CA ALA A 79 -69.99 -27.16 31.68
C ALA A 79 -69.20 -26.05 32.39
N VAL A 80 -69.07 -26.14 33.71
CA VAL A 80 -68.35 -25.12 34.50
C VAL A 80 -66.84 -25.37 34.40
N ALA A 81 -66.23 -24.83 33.35
CA ALA A 81 -64.78 -24.69 33.29
C ALA A 81 -64.33 -23.72 34.39
N SER A 82 -63.47 -24.19 35.31
CA SER A 82 -62.99 -23.36 36.41
C SER A 82 -62.16 -22.18 35.87
N PRO A 83 -62.29 -20.95 36.41
CA PRO A 83 -61.52 -19.78 35.94
C PRO A 83 -60.00 -20.00 36.04
N LEU A 84 -59.56 -20.88 36.95
CA LEU A 84 -58.16 -21.31 37.05
C LEU A 84 -57.65 -21.94 35.74
N LEU A 85 -58.48 -22.69 35.02
CA LEU A 85 -58.10 -23.34 33.76
C LEU A 85 -57.92 -22.32 32.63
N PHE A 86 -58.78 -21.28 32.60
CA PHE A 86 -58.70 -20.19 31.64
C PHE A 86 -57.45 -19.32 31.88
N LEU A 87 -57.10 -19.07 33.15
CA LEU A 87 -55.87 -18.39 33.54
C LEU A 87 -54.62 -19.19 33.15
N ILE A 88 -54.62 -20.51 33.37
CA ILE A 88 -53.52 -21.41 32.97
C ILE A 88 -53.36 -21.43 31.44
N LEU A 89 -54.46 -21.45 30.68
CA LEU A 89 -54.39 -21.41 29.22
C LEU A 89 -53.83 -20.07 28.70
N LEU A 90 -54.28 -18.93 29.24
CA LEU A 90 -53.73 -17.61 28.92
C LEU A 90 -52.22 -17.52 29.22
N LEU A 91 -51.80 -17.97 30.40
CA LEU A 91 -50.38 -18.01 30.76
C LEU A 91 -49.58 -18.96 29.87
N SER A 92 -50.16 -20.07 29.41
CA SER A 92 -49.48 -21.01 28.50
C SER A 92 -49.29 -20.48 27.08
N SER A 93 -50.19 -19.62 26.58
CA SER A 93 -49.99 -18.92 25.28
C SER A 93 -48.83 -17.93 25.39
N LEU A 94 -48.80 -17.14 26.47
CA LEU A 94 -47.73 -16.17 26.72
C LEU A 94 -46.34 -16.82 26.91
N CYS A 95 -46.24 -18.09 27.32
CA CYS A 95 -44.99 -18.85 27.33
C CYS A 95 -44.58 -19.40 25.93
N PHE A 96 -45.37 -19.20 24.86
CA PHE A 96 -45.14 -19.76 23.51
C PHE A 96 -44.89 -18.70 22.43
N ASP A 97 -45.56 -17.54 22.50
CA ASP A 97 -45.53 -16.51 21.44
C ASP A 97 -44.24 -15.65 21.40
N VAL A 98 -43.29 -15.86 22.32
CA VAL A 98 -42.07 -15.02 22.51
C VAL A 98 -40.90 -15.44 21.59
N VAL A 99 -41.09 -16.37 20.65
CA VAL A 99 -40.01 -17.00 19.87
C VAL A 99 -40.01 -16.62 18.38
N SER A 100 -40.96 -15.79 17.90
CA SER A 100 -41.13 -15.57 16.44
C SER A 100 -41.56 -14.15 16.04
N SER A 101 -40.62 -13.20 15.98
CA SER A 101 -40.80 -11.92 15.27
C SER A 101 -39.47 -11.22 14.93
N ALA A 102 -38.80 -11.62 13.84
CA ALA A 102 -37.66 -10.89 13.27
C ALA A 102 -37.39 -11.28 11.79
N SER A 103 -37.99 -10.56 10.83
CA SER A 103 -37.52 -10.47 9.42
C SER A 103 -38.49 -9.65 8.53
N SER A 104 -38.11 -8.42 8.17
CA SER A 104 -38.61 -7.71 6.97
C SER A 104 -37.69 -6.55 6.61
N SER A 105 -36.97 -6.67 5.50
CA SER A 105 -35.87 -5.80 5.07
C SER A 105 -36.28 -4.70 4.07
N SER A 106 -35.32 -3.81 3.80
CA SER A 106 -35.19 -2.86 2.67
C SER A 106 -36.25 -1.76 2.50
N SER A 107 -35.80 -0.50 2.55
CA SER A 107 -35.57 0.27 1.31
C SER A 107 -34.78 1.56 1.55
N ASP A 108 -33.68 1.73 0.82
CA ASP A 108 -33.10 2.98 0.31
C ASP A 108 -33.54 4.29 0.99
N ALA A 109 -32.95 4.58 2.15
CA ALA A 109 -32.99 5.87 2.82
C ALA A 109 -31.56 6.24 3.29
N ALA A 110 -31.27 7.54 3.41
CA ALA A 110 -30.02 7.99 4.01
C ALA A 110 -29.89 7.44 5.46
N PRO A 111 -28.67 7.08 5.92
CA PRO A 111 -28.48 6.37 7.19
C PRO A 111 -28.74 7.28 8.39
N THR A 112 -30.00 7.38 8.83
CA THR A 112 -30.34 8.05 10.09
C THR A 112 -30.04 7.13 11.28
N LEU A 113 -29.43 7.66 12.34
CA LEU A 113 -29.21 6.92 13.59
C LEU A 113 -30.49 6.78 14.41
N ASP A 114 -31.59 7.41 14.00
CA ASP A 114 -32.85 7.49 14.73
C ASP A 114 -33.67 6.20 14.74
N GLU A 115 -33.74 5.48 13.61
CA GLU A 115 -34.54 4.26 13.55
C GLU A 115 -33.93 3.13 14.42
N PRO A 116 -34.76 2.26 15.03
CA PRO A 116 -34.25 1.15 15.83
C PRO A 116 -33.58 0.11 14.93
N PHE A 117 -32.24 0.14 14.89
CA PHE A 117 -31.39 -0.70 14.04
C PHE A 117 -31.85 -2.16 13.95
N GLN A 118 -32.26 -2.61 12.75
CA GLN A 118 -32.55 -4.04 12.53
C GLN A 118 -31.29 -4.93 12.64
N THR A 119 -30.11 -4.33 12.41
CA THR A 119 -28.78 -4.88 12.72
C THR A 119 -27.88 -3.76 13.19
N SER A 120 -27.14 -3.94 14.28
CA SER A 120 -26.00 -3.06 14.60
C SER A 120 -24.94 -3.13 13.49
N PHE A 121 -24.17 -2.05 13.31
CA PHE A 121 -23.02 -2.00 12.39
C PHE A 121 -21.92 -2.96 12.88
N ARG A 122 -22.04 -4.24 12.53
CA ARG A 122 -21.16 -5.34 12.98
C ARG A 122 -19.69 -5.17 12.62
N LEU A 123 -19.42 -4.34 11.62
CA LEU A 123 -18.17 -3.65 11.40
C LEU A 123 -18.54 -2.36 10.65
N LEU A 124 -17.94 -1.23 11.02
CA LEU A 124 -18.06 0.01 10.28
C LEU A 124 -17.05 -0.04 9.10
N PRO A 125 -17.41 0.38 7.87
CA PRO A 125 -16.42 0.62 6.82
C PRO A 125 -15.49 1.77 7.23
N HIS A 126 -14.18 1.53 7.28
CA HIS A 126 -13.18 2.46 7.76
C HIS A 126 -11.79 2.07 7.21
N ALA A 127 -10.86 3.02 7.16
CA ALA A 127 -9.43 2.74 7.02
C ALA A 127 -8.79 2.75 8.43
N PRO A 128 -8.06 1.70 8.85
CA PRO A 128 -7.46 1.63 10.18
C PRO A 128 -6.16 2.41 10.24
N CYS A 129 -5.92 3.11 11.36
CA CYS A 129 -4.54 3.40 11.78
C CYS A 129 -4.00 2.12 12.42
N VAL A 130 -2.88 1.61 11.89
CA VAL A 130 -2.27 0.37 12.37
C VAL A 130 -0.98 0.65 13.12
N SER A 131 -0.36 -0.40 13.67
CA SER A 131 0.98 -0.32 14.25
C SER A 131 2.03 -0.63 13.20
N LEU A 132 3.15 0.09 13.19
CA LEU A 132 4.39 -0.38 12.57
C LEU A 132 5.47 -0.51 13.64
N TYR A 133 6.28 -1.56 13.52
CA TYR A 133 7.56 -1.66 14.21
C TYR A 133 8.68 -1.17 13.30
N HIS A 134 9.74 -0.67 13.91
CA HIS A 134 11.01 -0.36 13.26
C HIS A 134 12.15 -0.92 14.13
N ARG A 135 13.41 -0.79 13.70
CA ARG A 135 14.60 -1.29 14.42
C ARG A 135 14.67 -0.87 15.89
N PHE A 136 14.17 0.32 16.21
CA PHE A 136 14.32 0.97 17.52
C PHE A 136 13.02 1.06 18.35
N GLY A 137 11.87 0.60 17.84
CA GLY A 137 10.60 0.75 18.55
C GLY A 137 9.35 0.53 17.69
N ARG A 138 8.29 1.30 17.99
CA ARG A 138 6.99 1.25 17.31
C ARG A 138 6.39 2.65 17.08
N VAL A 139 5.64 2.79 15.99
CA VAL A 139 4.80 3.95 15.65
C VAL A 139 3.36 3.50 15.39
N GLY A 140 2.43 4.45 15.32
CA GLY A 140 1.02 4.16 15.01
C GLY A 140 0.21 3.50 16.14
N CYS A 141 -1.04 3.19 15.81
CA CYS A 141 -2.13 2.98 16.77
C CYS A 141 -2.31 1.52 17.22
N GLY A 142 -2.97 1.32 18.36
CA GLY A 142 -3.41 -0.01 18.81
C GLY A 142 -4.13 -0.01 20.17
N THR A 143 -4.88 -1.07 20.49
CA THR A 143 -5.45 -1.27 21.84
C THR A 143 -4.43 -1.88 22.81
N LEU A 144 -4.47 -1.49 24.09
CA LEU A 144 -3.55 -2.00 25.14
C LEU A 144 -3.55 -3.53 25.30
N ALA A 145 -4.63 -4.19 24.89
CA ALA A 145 -4.82 -5.63 25.05
C ALA A 145 -5.80 -6.18 24.00
N ARG A 146 -6.00 -7.51 24.01
CA ARG A 146 -6.99 -8.24 23.22
C ARG A 146 -8.44 -8.03 23.68
N SER A 147 -8.65 -7.28 24.76
CA SER A 147 -9.95 -6.74 25.16
C SER A 147 -10.28 -5.53 24.31
N THR A 148 -11.53 -5.41 23.86
CA THR A 148 -11.98 -4.26 23.09
C THR A 148 -12.05 -2.99 23.93
N MET A 149 -11.85 -1.84 23.28
CA MET A 149 -11.89 -0.53 23.93
C MET A 149 -13.16 0.19 23.50
N THR A 150 -14.09 0.33 24.45
CA THR A 150 -15.46 0.80 24.20
C THR A 150 -15.72 2.12 24.91
N GLY A 151 -16.21 3.13 24.18
CA GLY A 151 -16.55 4.45 24.72
C GLY A 151 -17.69 5.12 23.96
N ARG A 152 -18.33 6.09 24.61
CA ARG A 152 -19.35 6.96 24.00
C ARG A 152 -18.75 7.86 22.92
N LEU A 153 -19.42 8.02 21.78
CA LEU A 153 -19.04 9.06 20.80
C LEU A 153 -19.21 10.46 21.42
N LEU A 154 -18.11 11.20 21.56
CA LEU A 154 -18.11 12.61 21.94
C LEU A 154 -17.32 13.41 20.90
N HIS A 155 -17.87 14.54 20.46
CA HIS A 155 -17.13 15.48 19.61
C HIS A 155 -15.88 15.98 20.33
N TRP A 156 -14.75 16.05 19.64
CA TRP A 156 -13.45 16.32 20.26
C TRP A 156 -13.41 17.64 21.03
N SER A 157 -14.01 18.71 20.49
CA SER A 157 -14.09 20.00 21.18
C SER A 157 -14.94 20.03 22.46
N ALA A 158 -15.70 18.96 22.76
CA ALA A 158 -16.40 18.80 24.04
C ALA A 158 -15.54 18.14 25.14
N VAL A 159 -14.32 17.70 24.79
CA VAL A 159 -13.35 16.97 25.65
C VAL A 159 -11.93 17.51 25.48
N ILE A 160 -11.81 18.82 25.24
CA ILE A 160 -10.58 19.63 25.37
C ILE A 160 -10.86 20.79 26.34
N ILE A 161 -9.81 21.50 26.76
CA ILE A 161 -9.91 22.72 27.57
C ILE A 161 -9.07 23.80 26.89
N ASP A 162 -9.73 24.79 26.29
CA ASP A 162 -9.07 26.00 25.79
C ASP A 162 -8.70 26.90 26.98
N ASP A 163 -7.40 27.02 27.24
CA ASP A 163 -6.87 27.64 28.45
C ASP A 163 -6.38 29.08 28.13
N GLU A 164 -7.27 30.08 28.25
CA GLU A 164 -6.95 31.51 27.98
C GLU A 164 -5.73 32.03 28.78
N ASP A 165 -5.39 31.38 29.90
CA ASP A 165 -4.27 31.72 30.79
C ASP A 165 -3.01 30.84 30.61
N GLY A 166 -2.99 29.87 29.67
CA GLY A 166 -1.80 29.07 29.34
C GLY A 166 -1.22 28.23 30.50
N SER A 167 -2.07 27.76 31.41
CA SER A 167 -1.73 27.06 32.65
C SER A 167 -1.83 25.53 32.55
N GLY A 168 -2.62 25.03 31.59
CA GLY A 168 -2.79 23.62 31.24
C GLY A 168 -3.50 22.75 32.29
N LYS A 169 -4.03 23.30 33.39
CA LYS A 169 -4.63 22.53 34.50
C LYS A 169 -5.92 23.12 35.08
N GLY A 170 -6.93 23.24 34.21
CA GLY A 170 -8.33 23.39 34.62
C GLY A 170 -8.86 22.14 35.34
N VAL A 171 -8.59 22.02 36.65
CA VAL A 171 -8.95 20.83 37.46
C VAL A 171 -10.41 20.43 37.28
N LEU A 172 -10.64 19.23 36.73
CA LEU A 172 -11.96 18.68 36.46
C LEU A 172 -12.69 18.35 37.78
N LYS A 173 -13.96 18.78 37.86
CA LYS A 173 -14.79 18.68 39.09
C LYS A 173 -15.93 17.66 38.98
N ALA A 174 -16.02 16.96 37.86
CA ALA A 174 -17.06 15.98 37.56
C ALA A 174 -16.46 14.77 36.83
N LYS A 175 -17.07 13.60 37.00
CA LYS A 175 -16.61 12.34 36.39
C LYS A 175 -17.05 12.26 34.92
N VAL A 176 -16.07 12.21 34.01
CA VAL A 176 -16.29 11.97 32.58
C VAL A 176 -16.49 10.46 32.34
N PRO A 177 -17.51 10.00 31.58
CA PRO A 177 -17.64 8.59 31.21
C PRO A 177 -16.61 8.19 30.13
N PRO A 178 -16.24 6.91 29.98
CA PRO A 178 -15.34 6.49 28.92
C PRO A 178 -15.89 6.84 27.53
N TYR A 179 -15.05 7.42 26.68
CA TYR A 179 -15.43 8.04 25.42
C TYR A 179 -14.48 7.70 24.27
N VAL A 180 -15.01 7.84 23.06
CA VAL A 180 -14.27 7.85 21.80
C VAL A 180 -14.40 9.27 21.26
N ALA A 181 -13.27 9.91 20.98
CA ALA A 181 -13.26 11.23 20.35
C ALA A 181 -13.69 11.10 18.89
N VAL A 182 -14.56 11.99 18.42
CA VAL A 182 -14.88 12.16 16.99
C VAL A 182 -14.26 13.48 16.54
N VAL A 183 -13.39 13.40 15.53
CA VAL A 183 -12.52 14.49 15.04
C VAL A 183 -12.69 14.61 13.53
N GLU A 184 -12.97 15.81 13.03
CA GLU A 184 -12.91 16.13 11.61
C GLU A 184 -11.49 15.94 11.06
N GLU A 185 -11.35 15.47 9.82
CA GLU A 185 -10.03 15.12 9.25
C GLU A 185 -9.03 16.28 9.11
N GLU A 186 -9.53 17.52 9.09
CA GLU A 186 -8.74 18.76 9.15
C GLU A 186 -8.26 19.12 10.58
N ASP A 187 -8.97 18.66 11.61
CA ASP A 187 -8.62 18.85 13.02
C ASP A 187 -7.67 17.76 13.55
N TYR A 188 -7.57 16.60 12.89
CA TYR A 188 -6.83 15.43 13.38
C TYR A 188 -5.31 15.57 13.24
N THR A 189 -4.74 16.38 14.14
CA THR A 189 -3.33 16.75 14.22
C THR A 189 -2.67 16.25 15.52
N THR A 190 -1.34 16.24 15.56
CA THR A 190 -0.50 16.08 16.76
C THR A 190 -0.95 16.98 17.91
N ASP A 191 -1.26 18.25 17.66
CA ASP A 191 -1.75 19.18 18.70
C ASP A 191 -3.13 18.77 19.24
N SER A 192 -4.06 18.38 18.37
CA SER A 192 -5.38 17.88 18.81
C SER A 192 -5.28 16.60 19.63
N VAL A 193 -4.37 15.69 19.24
CA VAL A 193 -4.14 14.41 19.92
C VAL A 193 -3.45 14.63 21.27
N GLU A 194 -2.47 15.54 21.35
CA GLU A 194 -1.83 15.91 22.62
C GLU A 194 -2.80 16.62 23.58
N LYS A 195 -3.70 17.48 23.07
CA LYS A 195 -4.81 18.07 23.85
C LYS A 195 -5.78 17.02 24.38
N LEU A 196 -6.19 16.06 23.54
CA LEU A 196 -7.06 14.94 23.94
C LEU A 196 -6.42 14.04 25.01
N LEU A 197 -5.12 13.75 24.88
CA LEU A 197 -4.36 12.98 25.86
C LEU A 197 -4.19 13.74 27.19
N ALA A 198 -3.90 15.04 27.15
CA ALA A 198 -3.79 15.87 28.34
C ALA A 198 -5.12 15.98 29.11
N PHE A 199 -6.25 16.11 28.41
CA PHE A 199 -7.58 16.06 29.02
C PHE A 199 -7.88 14.69 29.65
N ALA A 200 -7.55 13.60 28.96
CA ALA A 200 -7.73 12.24 29.47
C ALA A 200 -6.94 12.00 30.77
N GLU A 201 -5.67 12.46 30.83
CA GLU A 201 -4.83 12.35 32.03
C GLU A 201 -5.47 13.06 33.24
N GLU A 202 -6.12 14.21 33.07
CA GLU A 202 -6.82 14.92 34.16
C GLU A 202 -8.16 14.26 34.52
N ALA A 203 -8.89 13.74 33.54
CA ALA A 203 -10.16 13.05 33.77
C ALA A 203 -9.98 11.71 34.51
N ASP A 204 -8.90 10.96 34.24
CA ASP A 204 -8.61 9.69 34.92
C ASP A 204 -8.37 9.84 36.42
N LYS A 205 -7.76 10.96 36.84
CA LYS A 205 -7.57 11.31 38.26
C LYS A 205 -8.90 11.45 39.01
N VAL A 206 -9.96 11.86 38.31
CA VAL A 206 -11.33 11.97 38.83
C VAL A 206 -12.11 10.65 38.68
N TYR A 207 -11.77 9.83 37.66
CA TYR A 207 -12.48 8.60 37.33
C TYR A 207 -12.22 7.45 38.33
N ALA A 208 -10.95 7.26 38.70
CA ALA A 208 -10.40 6.45 39.79
C ALA A 208 -11.06 5.07 40.09
N ALA A 209 -10.54 4.03 39.43
CA ALA A 209 -10.26 2.70 40.02
C ALA A 209 -11.42 1.78 40.50
N ALA A 210 -12.67 1.97 40.05
CA ALA A 210 -13.79 1.08 40.43
C ALA A 210 -14.05 -0.09 39.46
N ASP A 211 -14.02 0.15 38.15
CA ASP A 211 -14.61 -0.76 37.13
C ASP A 211 -13.67 -1.11 35.95
N ASP A 212 -12.42 -0.61 35.92
CA ASP A 212 -11.55 -0.71 34.73
C ASP A 212 -10.59 -1.90 34.79
N GLU A 213 -11.00 -3.06 34.23
CA GLU A 213 -10.19 -4.29 34.23
C GLU A 213 -8.93 -4.25 33.32
N ALA A 214 -8.73 -3.18 32.54
CA ALA A 214 -7.66 -3.10 31.52
C ALA A 214 -6.71 -1.89 31.64
N GLY A 215 -6.96 -0.93 32.54
CA GLY A 215 -6.10 0.26 32.71
C GLY A 215 -6.09 1.19 31.50
N ALA A 216 -7.22 1.32 30.80
CA ALA A 216 -7.33 1.96 29.48
C ALA A 216 -7.97 3.36 29.54
N GLY A 217 -7.96 4.01 30.71
CA GLY A 217 -8.32 5.42 30.91
C GLY A 217 -9.75 5.81 30.52
N VAL A 218 -10.05 7.10 30.42
CA VAL A 218 -11.34 7.58 29.89
C VAL A 218 -11.37 7.63 28.36
N LEU A 219 -10.25 7.91 27.69
CA LEU A 219 -10.15 7.98 26.23
C LEU A 219 -9.93 6.58 25.66
N ARG A 220 -10.87 6.09 24.85
CA ARG A 220 -10.92 4.69 24.36
C ARG A 220 -10.62 4.53 22.87
N GLY A 221 -10.37 5.63 22.16
CA GLY A 221 -10.01 5.67 20.74
C GLY A 221 -10.42 6.97 20.06
N VAL A 222 -10.03 7.13 18.79
CA VAL A 222 -10.39 8.26 17.94
C VAL A 222 -11.07 7.77 16.66
N LEU A 223 -12.23 8.32 16.34
CA LEU A 223 -12.86 8.20 15.03
C LEU A 223 -12.61 9.49 14.25
N VAL A 224 -11.88 9.37 13.15
CA VAL A 224 -11.63 10.49 12.23
C VAL A 224 -12.65 10.41 11.11
N ILE A 225 -13.23 11.54 10.74
CA ILE A 225 -14.37 11.60 9.81
C ILE A 225 -14.13 12.59 8.69
N ASN A 226 -14.66 12.27 7.51
CA ASN A 226 -14.55 13.09 6.31
C ASN A 226 -15.23 14.46 6.53
N SER A 227 -14.50 15.58 6.44
CA SER A 227 -15.00 16.92 6.82
C SER A 227 -15.93 17.52 5.77
N THR A 228 -16.02 16.96 4.56
CA THR A 228 -17.11 17.31 3.62
C THR A 228 -18.50 16.99 4.20
N ALA A 229 -18.57 16.10 5.21
CA ALA A 229 -19.76 15.84 6.02
C ALA A 229 -20.19 17.02 6.91
N SER A 230 -19.28 17.95 7.21
CA SER A 230 -19.47 19.16 8.01
C SER A 230 -19.77 20.41 7.16
N ALA A 231 -19.51 20.37 5.85
CA ALA A 231 -19.54 21.51 4.93
C ALA A 231 -20.97 21.99 4.56
N GLY A 232 -21.71 22.44 5.57
CA GLY A 232 -23.07 22.98 5.44
C GLY A 232 -23.13 24.40 4.86
N ASP A 233 -22.96 24.53 3.54
CA ASP A 233 -23.34 25.71 2.74
C ASP A 233 -22.78 27.05 3.23
N SER A 234 -21.49 27.07 3.60
CA SER A 234 -20.76 28.29 3.99
C SER A 234 -19.78 28.74 2.89
N ASP A 235 -20.33 29.08 1.72
CA ASP A 235 -19.62 29.71 0.58
C ASP A 235 -19.20 31.16 0.91
N ASN A 236 -18.30 31.30 1.88
CA ASN A 236 -17.64 32.55 2.28
C ASN A 236 -16.17 32.48 1.89
N GLY A 237 -15.87 32.65 0.59
CA GLY A 237 -14.52 32.61 0.02
C GLY A 237 -13.62 33.79 0.42
N GLU A 238 -13.39 34.00 1.73
CA GLU A 238 -12.46 35.00 2.28
C GLU A 238 -11.43 34.41 3.28
N ASN A 239 -11.52 33.12 3.64
CA ASN A 239 -10.52 32.41 4.44
C ASN A 239 -9.73 31.41 3.56
N ASN A 240 -8.60 31.86 2.99
CA ASN A 240 -7.70 30.97 2.23
C ASN A 240 -6.72 30.20 3.13
N ASP A 241 -6.83 30.34 4.45
CA ASP A 241 -5.93 29.77 5.46
C ASP A 241 -6.35 28.35 5.91
N ALA A 242 -6.87 27.53 4.98
CA ALA A 242 -7.23 26.14 5.24
C ALA A 242 -5.97 25.27 5.33
N ALA A 243 -5.26 25.32 6.47
CA ALA A 243 -3.95 24.72 6.68
C ALA A 243 -3.83 23.31 6.08
N HIS A 244 -2.85 23.13 5.19
CA HIS A 244 -2.79 21.98 4.29
C HIS A 244 -2.08 20.79 4.95
N TYR A 245 -2.88 20.00 5.66
CA TYR A 245 -2.42 18.98 6.60
C TYR A 245 -1.54 17.86 6.02
N SER A 246 -0.38 17.60 6.67
CA SER A 246 0.46 16.44 6.45
C SER A 246 0.77 15.73 7.79
N PRO A 247 0.50 14.42 7.92
CA PRO A 247 0.82 13.64 9.13
C PRO A 247 2.29 13.18 9.18
N ASP A 248 3.06 13.38 8.11
CA ASP A 248 4.51 13.11 8.08
C ASP A 248 5.26 14.25 8.80
N PRO A 249 6.55 14.12 9.17
CA PRO A 249 7.30 15.18 9.83
C PRO A 249 7.69 16.29 8.86
N GLN A 250 8.22 17.40 9.41
CA GLN A 250 8.77 18.49 8.58
C GLN A 250 10.03 18.09 7.80
N THR A 251 10.71 17.05 8.28
CA THR A 251 11.95 16.45 7.76
C THR A 251 11.69 14.99 7.32
N PRO A 252 10.94 14.71 6.21
CA PRO A 252 10.56 13.35 5.84
C PRO A 252 11.79 12.47 5.60
N ARG A 253 11.87 11.34 6.33
CA ARG A 253 13.04 10.43 6.39
C ARG A 253 14.35 11.05 6.92
N GLY A 254 14.32 12.32 7.36
CA GLY A 254 15.44 13.04 8.00
C GLY A 254 15.38 13.03 9.52
N TYR A 255 15.69 14.17 10.14
CA TYR A 255 15.82 14.35 11.59
C TYR A 255 14.57 13.91 12.37
N GLY A 256 14.80 13.16 13.45
CA GLY A 256 13.75 12.62 14.33
C GLY A 256 13.01 11.40 13.78
N THR A 257 13.37 10.91 12.60
CA THR A 257 12.74 9.72 11.98
C THR A 257 13.57 8.45 12.19
N PRO A 258 12.98 7.25 12.11
CA PRO A 258 13.74 5.99 12.09
C PRO A 258 14.71 5.82 10.91
N SER A 259 14.74 6.76 9.97
CA SER A 259 15.56 6.72 8.75
C SER A 259 16.60 7.85 8.67
N GLU A 260 16.76 8.67 9.73
CA GLU A 260 17.58 9.89 9.77
C GLU A 260 18.98 9.74 9.15
N ASN A 261 19.69 8.64 9.46
CA ASN A 261 21.03 8.35 8.95
C ASN A 261 21.11 8.09 7.43
N LEU A 262 19.97 8.00 6.74
CA LEU A 262 19.87 7.75 5.30
C LEU A 262 19.65 9.03 4.48
N ALA A 263 19.34 10.16 5.13
CA ALA A 263 19.06 11.43 4.44
C ALA A 263 20.34 12.22 4.12
N VAL A 264 20.26 13.05 3.07
CA VAL A 264 21.28 14.05 2.68
C VAL A 264 20.78 15.41 3.18
N GLY A 265 21.52 16.05 4.08
CA GLY A 265 21.04 17.19 4.87
C GLY A 265 19.79 16.89 5.72
N PRO A 266 19.89 16.01 6.75
CA PRO A 266 18.74 15.47 7.48
C PRO A 266 17.87 16.50 8.21
N ASN A 267 18.40 17.69 8.50
CA ASN A 267 17.69 18.77 9.21
C ASN A 267 16.76 19.58 8.29
N TYR A 268 16.85 19.42 6.96
CA TYR A 268 16.19 20.32 6.03
C TYR A 268 14.67 20.07 5.93
N ALA A 269 13.90 21.14 6.15
CA ALA A 269 12.46 21.08 6.39
C ALA A 269 11.62 21.06 5.10
N TRP A 270 11.83 20.05 4.24
CA TRP A 270 11.13 19.86 2.97
C TRP A 270 9.60 19.94 3.05
N ASN A 271 9.00 19.56 4.19
CA ASN A 271 7.55 19.49 4.39
C ASN A 271 7.09 20.46 5.50
N PRO A 272 7.08 21.80 5.28
CA PRO A 272 6.79 22.78 6.33
C PRO A 272 5.43 22.59 7.03
N ASN A 273 4.47 21.95 6.34
CA ASN A 273 3.14 21.60 6.84
C ASN A 273 3.08 20.32 7.69
N GLY A 274 4.18 19.56 7.81
CA GLY A 274 4.23 18.28 8.51
C GLY A 274 4.15 18.39 10.03
N ASP A 275 3.31 17.58 10.67
CA ASP A 275 3.13 17.58 12.14
C ASP A 275 3.68 16.32 12.85
N ALA A 276 4.26 15.39 12.10
CA ALA A 276 4.81 14.11 12.55
C ALA A 276 3.82 13.16 13.28
N LEU A 277 2.49 13.31 13.11
CA LEU A 277 1.49 12.46 13.76
C LEU A 277 1.68 10.96 13.41
N ALA A 278 2.06 10.65 12.17
CA ALA A 278 2.33 9.28 11.71
C ALA A 278 3.48 8.61 12.49
N LEU A 279 4.42 9.39 13.02
CA LEU A 279 5.55 8.90 13.82
C LEU A 279 5.23 8.79 15.32
N LYS A 280 4.03 9.19 15.78
CA LYS A 280 3.65 9.08 17.20
C LYS A 280 3.37 7.62 17.58
N ASN A 281 3.94 7.20 18.70
CA ASN A 281 3.69 5.88 19.31
C ASN A 281 2.31 5.88 20.03
N MET A 282 1.22 5.71 19.28
CA MET A 282 -0.16 5.71 19.79
C MET A 282 -0.59 4.37 20.42
N TYR A 283 0.25 3.80 21.29
CA TYR A 283 -0.09 2.59 22.04
C TYR A 283 -1.20 2.86 23.06
N GLY A 284 -2.30 2.12 22.95
CA GLY A 284 -3.50 2.32 23.76
C GLY A 284 -4.48 3.35 23.20
N LEU A 285 -4.13 4.07 22.13
CA LEU A 285 -5.02 4.99 21.43
C LEU A 285 -5.32 4.44 20.03
N PRO A 286 -6.32 3.57 19.87
CA PRO A 286 -6.71 3.06 18.55
C PRO A 286 -7.42 4.16 17.75
N ALA A 287 -7.15 4.25 16.45
CA ALA A 287 -7.78 5.22 15.56
C ALA A 287 -8.21 4.61 14.22
N GLY A 288 -9.22 5.20 13.59
CA GLY A 288 -9.68 4.80 12.26
C GLY A 288 -10.46 5.91 11.56
N TYR A 289 -10.26 6.02 10.26
CA TYR A 289 -10.85 7.03 9.38
C TYR A 289 -12.11 6.50 8.68
N ILE A 290 -13.15 7.32 8.62
CA ILE A 290 -14.43 7.01 7.95
C ILE A 290 -14.51 7.80 6.63
N PRO A 291 -14.18 7.19 5.47
CA PRO A 291 -14.19 7.90 4.19
C PRO A 291 -15.61 8.23 3.67
N ASP A 292 -16.62 7.45 4.08
CA ASP A 292 -18.02 7.69 3.68
C ASP A 292 -18.57 8.94 4.38
N SER A 293 -18.91 9.96 3.59
CA SER A 293 -19.40 11.25 4.10
C SER A 293 -20.80 11.15 4.73
N SER A 294 -21.66 10.23 4.28
CA SER A 294 -23.00 10.06 4.84
C SER A 294 -22.98 9.38 6.21
N VAL A 295 -22.08 8.41 6.40
CA VAL A 295 -21.79 7.78 7.69
C VAL A 295 -21.07 8.76 8.61
N SER A 296 -20.15 9.57 8.07
CA SER A 296 -19.45 10.64 8.79
C SER A 296 -20.42 11.70 9.35
N SER A 297 -21.36 12.24 8.55
CA SER A 297 -22.36 13.20 9.02
C SER A 297 -23.19 12.66 10.18
N ALA A 298 -23.61 11.39 10.09
CA ALA A 298 -24.41 10.75 11.13
C ALA A 298 -23.61 10.54 12.42
N ILE A 299 -22.37 10.07 12.33
CA ILE A 299 -21.46 9.92 13.48
C ILE A 299 -21.19 11.28 14.14
N LEU A 300 -20.99 12.32 13.32
CA LEU A 300 -20.74 13.69 13.78
C LEU A 300 -21.92 14.31 14.52
N GLU A 301 -23.14 14.18 13.97
CA GLU A 301 -24.37 14.69 14.60
C GLU A 301 -24.57 14.05 15.98
N ALA A 302 -24.43 12.73 16.08
CA ALA A 302 -24.50 12.00 17.35
C ALA A 302 -23.39 12.39 18.34
N ALA A 303 -22.17 12.63 17.85
CA ALA A 303 -21.04 13.04 18.68
C ALA A 303 -21.20 14.47 19.22
N LYS A 304 -21.75 15.39 18.41
CA LYS A 304 -22.05 16.78 18.80
C LYS A 304 -23.27 16.85 19.75
N GLU A 305 -24.32 16.05 19.52
CA GLU A 305 -25.45 15.93 20.46
C GLU A 305 -24.97 15.44 21.84
N GLN A 306 -24.31 14.28 21.90
CA GLN A 306 -23.81 13.71 23.16
C GLN A 306 -22.74 14.59 23.82
N GLY A 307 -21.87 15.23 23.02
CA GLY A 307 -20.88 16.21 23.47
C GLY A 307 -21.51 17.39 24.22
N SER A 308 -22.60 17.95 23.70
CA SER A 308 -23.29 19.09 24.33
C SER A 308 -23.75 18.80 25.76
N VAL A 309 -24.23 17.58 26.02
CA VAL A 309 -24.70 17.14 27.36
C VAL A 309 -23.52 17.00 28.33
N VAL A 310 -22.35 16.55 27.85
CA VAL A 310 -21.12 16.45 28.67
C VAL A 310 -20.53 17.83 28.95
N ALA A 311 -20.48 18.73 27.96
CA ALA A 311 -20.02 20.11 28.15
C ALA A 311 -20.90 20.87 29.16
N GLU A 312 -22.23 20.75 29.06
CA GLU A 312 -23.16 21.35 30.03
C GLU A 312 -22.98 20.78 31.45
N MET A 313 -22.58 19.51 31.56
CA MET A 313 -22.27 18.83 32.82
C MET A 313 -21.00 19.39 33.46
N LEU A 314 -19.91 19.49 32.69
CA LEU A 314 -18.61 20.01 33.12
C LEU A 314 -18.71 21.46 33.59
N ALA A 315 -19.38 22.32 32.81
CA ALA A 315 -19.64 23.71 33.16
C ALA A 315 -20.44 23.88 34.47
N LYS A 316 -21.26 22.89 34.84
CA LYS A 316 -22.06 22.88 36.08
C LYS A 316 -21.37 22.19 37.26
N GLY A 317 -20.24 21.50 37.05
CA GLY A 317 -19.53 20.76 38.09
C GLY A 317 -20.40 19.71 38.80
N ARG A 318 -21.31 19.05 38.07
CA ARG A 318 -22.23 18.02 38.60
C ARG A 318 -21.90 16.64 38.03
N GLU A 319 -22.28 15.60 38.74
CA GLU A 319 -22.29 14.24 38.19
C GLU A 319 -23.57 14.04 37.32
N LEU A 320 -23.44 13.37 36.17
CA LEU A 320 -24.58 12.99 35.33
C LEU A 320 -25.36 11.88 36.02
N SER A 321 -26.69 12.01 36.11
CA SER A 321 -27.49 10.87 36.53
C SER A 321 -27.50 9.82 35.42
N GLY A 322 -27.38 8.54 35.77
CA GLY A 322 -27.35 7.46 34.78
C GLY A 322 -28.64 7.28 33.96
N ASP A 323 -29.67 8.12 34.16
CA ASP A 323 -30.91 8.14 33.38
C ASP A 323 -30.99 9.35 32.43
N GLU A 324 -30.12 10.37 32.61
CA GLU A 324 -29.78 11.38 31.60
C GLU A 324 -28.69 10.87 30.64
N LEU A 325 -28.07 9.73 30.95
CA LEU A 325 -26.87 9.18 30.30
C LEU A 325 -27.20 8.15 29.20
N TYR A 326 -28.44 7.69 29.08
CA TYR A 326 -28.87 6.63 28.15
C TYR A 326 -30.22 6.94 27.47
N PRO A 327 -30.48 6.42 26.25
CA PRO A 327 -29.59 5.61 25.43
C PRO A 327 -28.38 6.40 24.94
N ALA A 328 -27.25 5.70 24.79
CA ALA A 328 -25.98 6.29 24.35
C ALA A 328 -25.59 5.71 23.00
N ILE A 329 -24.82 6.44 22.20
CA ILE A 329 -24.17 5.89 21.00
C ILE A 329 -22.69 5.71 21.33
N ASN A 330 -22.25 4.45 21.32
CA ASN A 330 -20.90 4.02 21.65
C ASN A 330 -20.19 3.48 20.40
N ALA A 331 -18.87 3.63 20.36
CA ALA A 331 -17.98 2.88 19.49
C ALA A 331 -17.15 1.88 20.30
N GLU A 332 -16.84 0.75 19.69
CA GLU A 332 -15.98 -0.32 20.22
C GLU A 332 -14.85 -0.61 19.22
N PHE A 333 -13.61 -0.41 19.66
CA PHE A 333 -12.39 -0.69 18.91
C PHE A 333 -11.79 -2.06 19.27
N ASN A 334 -11.34 -2.80 18.26
CA ASN A 334 -10.56 -4.03 18.43
C ASN A 334 -9.25 -3.96 17.62
N TYR A 335 -8.21 -3.30 18.13
CA TYR A 335 -6.96 -3.03 17.40
C TYR A 335 -5.74 -3.63 18.12
N TYR A 336 -5.83 -4.89 18.57
CA TYR A 336 -4.68 -5.51 19.24
C TYR A 336 -3.60 -5.92 18.24
N MET A 337 -2.51 -5.15 18.23
CA MET A 337 -1.40 -5.25 17.28
C MET A 337 -0.05 -5.47 17.99
N GLY A 338 -0.07 -6.10 19.17
CA GLY A 338 1.11 -6.40 19.99
C GLY A 338 1.19 -5.59 21.28
N GLY A 339 2.38 -5.55 21.90
CA GLY A 339 2.66 -4.78 23.12
C GLY A 339 3.38 -3.46 22.85
N SER A 340 3.55 -2.64 23.90
CA SER A 340 4.27 -1.37 23.86
C SER A 340 5.76 -1.51 23.52
N ASP A 341 6.38 -2.56 24.06
CA ASP A 341 7.84 -2.69 24.17
C ASP A 341 8.46 -3.48 23.00
N LEU A 342 7.70 -3.72 21.93
CA LEU A 342 8.13 -4.53 20.77
C LEU A 342 8.73 -3.67 19.66
N ASN A 343 9.77 -4.20 19.03
CA ASN A 343 10.41 -3.69 17.82
C ASN A 343 10.47 -4.80 16.74
N SER A 344 11.01 -4.47 15.56
CA SER A 344 11.09 -5.41 14.44
C SER A 344 11.96 -6.66 14.74
N LYS A 345 13.05 -6.55 15.52
CA LYS A 345 13.89 -7.70 15.88
C LYS A 345 13.12 -8.70 16.74
N ASP A 346 12.48 -8.22 17.82
CA ASP A 346 11.69 -9.06 18.74
C ASP A 346 10.53 -9.76 18.02
N CYS A 347 9.92 -9.05 17.07
CA CYS A 347 8.73 -9.50 16.38
C CYS A 347 9.03 -10.51 15.24
N LEU A 348 10.11 -10.31 14.46
CA LEU A 348 10.59 -11.29 13.48
C LEU A 348 11.22 -12.50 14.17
N GLY A 349 11.99 -12.29 15.24
CA GLY A 349 12.64 -13.35 16.03
C GLY A 349 11.69 -14.19 16.90
N TRP A 350 10.40 -13.84 16.97
CA TRP A 350 9.46 -14.35 17.96
C TRP A 350 9.37 -15.88 18.02
N ARG A 351 9.50 -16.44 19.22
CA ARG A 351 9.31 -17.87 19.52
C ARG A 351 8.13 -18.07 20.45
N ASP A 352 7.28 -19.04 20.15
CA ASP A 352 6.11 -19.33 20.98
C ASP A 352 6.54 -19.97 22.32
N VAL A 353 6.01 -19.44 23.42
CA VAL A 353 6.49 -19.71 24.78
C VAL A 353 6.23 -21.15 25.23
N ASP A 354 5.24 -21.82 24.65
CA ASP A 354 4.82 -23.18 25.03
C ASP A 354 5.77 -24.28 24.53
N ASP A 355 6.49 -24.06 23.41
CA ASP A 355 7.33 -25.08 22.76
C ASP A 355 8.68 -24.58 22.20
N GLY A 356 8.89 -23.26 22.09
CA GLY A 356 10.09 -22.66 21.51
C GLY A 356 10.11 -22.61 19.97
N THR A 357 9.01 -22.99 19.31
CA THR A 357 8.87 -22.94 17.84
C THR A 357 9.01 -21.49 17.36
N TRP A 358 9.83 -21.28 16.34
CA TRP A 358 9.94 -19.97 15.68
C TRP A 358 8.67 -19.70 14.88
N ASN A 359 8.02 -18.58 15.20
CA ASN A 359 6.73 -18.21 14.65
C ASN A 359 6.62 -16.67 14.67
N PRO A 360 7.19 -15.97 13.66
CA PRO A 360 7.18 -14.51 13.56
C PRO A 360 5.79 -13.91 13.77
N LYS A 361 5.73 -12.69 14.33
CA LYS A 361 4.46 -12.00 14.62
C LYS A 361 4.20 -10.79 13.72
N CYS A 362 5.06 -10.56 12.74
CA CYS A 362 5.01 -9.52 11.72
C CYS A 362 5.71 -10.01 10.45
N LEU A 363 5.59 -9.23 9.38
CA LEU A 363 6.41 -9.33 8.17
C LEU A 363 7.07 -7.97 7.87
N PRO A 364 8.19 -7.94 7.11
CA PRO A 364 8.78 -6.69 6.64
C PRO A 364 7.82 -5.92 5.73
N LEU A 365 7.95 -4.61 5.65
CA LEU A 365 7.36 -3.83 4.55
C LEU A 365 8.20 -4.01 3.29
N GLY A 366 7.56 -4.08 2.12
CA GLY A 366 8.25 -4.36 0.86
C GLY A 366 7.35 -4.85 -0.26
N GLY A 367 7.97 -5.10 -1.41
CA GLY A 367 7.31 -5.56 -2.63
C GLY A 367 8.32 -5.80 -3.73
N ASN A 368 8.03 -5.41 -4.96
CA ASN A 368 9.02 -5.39 -6.05
C ASN A 368 9.19 -3.99 -6.62
N SER A 369 10.41 -3.49 -6.60
CA SER A 369 10.82 -2.45 -7.53
C SER A 369 10.75 -3.01 -8.96
N VAL A 370 10.40 -2.17 -9.93
CA VAL A 370 10.35 -2.53 -11.35
C VAL A 370 11.33 -1.65 -12.10
N TRP A 371 12.21 -2.25 -12.91
CA TRP A 371 13.15 -1.50 -13.74
C TRP A 371 13.08 -1.96 -15.20
N ALA A 372 13.57 -1.14 -16.12
CA ALA A 372 13.70 -1.48 -17.53
C ALA A 372 14.84 -0.71 -18.19
N ALA A 373 15.70 -1.41 -18.94
CA ALA A 373 16.76 -0.80 -19.73
C ALA A 373 16.32 -0.71 -21.20
N ALA A 374 16.53 0.44 -21.85
CA ALA A 374 16.23 0.62 -23.27
C ALA A 374 17.41 0.20 -24.17
N GLY A 375 17.18 -0.07 -25.47
CA GLY A 375 18.20 -0.69 -26.32
C GLY A 375 18.25 -2.22 -26.18
N THR A 376 19.15 -2.87 -26.91
CA THR A 376 19.35 -4.33 -26.80
C THR A 376 19.93 -4.70 -25.43
N PRO A 377 19.39 -5.75 -24.75
CA PRO A 377 20.01 -6.33 -23.57
C PRO A 377 21.40 -6.91 -23.87
N GLU A 378 22.42 -6.40 -23.18
CA GLU A 378 23.78 -6.96 -23.24
C GLU A 378 23.80 -8.41 -22.75
N GLY A 379 24.48 -9.27 -23.50
CA GLY A 379 24.56 -10.70 -23.21
C GLY A 379 25.56 -10.97 -22.09
N SER A 380 25.13 -11.69 -21.05
CA SER A 380 25.94 -12.04 -19.89
C SER A 380 27.30 -12.65 -20.27
N SER A 381 28.39 -11.94 -19.98
CA SER A 381 29.75 -12.20 -20.45
C SER A 381 30.52 -13.26 -19.63
N ASP A 382 29.83 -14.22 -19.00
CA ASP A 382 30.41 -15.03 -17.91
C ASP A 382 30.51 -16.56 -18.13
N GLY A 383 31.69 -17.09 -17.79
CA GLY A 383 31.90 -18.44 -17.23
C GLY A 383 31.83 -19.72 -18.11
N GLY A 384 31.09 -19.76 -19.22
CA GLY A 384 30.60 -21.03 -19.81
C GLY A 384 31.34 -21.66 -21.01
N ASP A 385 32.56 -22.20 -20.82
CA ASP A 385 33.19 -23.29 -21.63
C ASP A 385 32.97 -23.34 -23.18
N ALA A 386 33.08 -22.22 -23.89
CA ALA A 386 32.88 -22.12 -25.36
C ALA A 386 34.15 -22.38 -26.22
N ALA A 387 35.04 -23.27 -25.80
CA ALA A 387 36.36 -23.46 -26.42
C ALA A 387 36.38 -24.35 -27.68
N ALA A 388 35.67 -23.98 -28.77
CA ALA A 388 35.75 -24.67 -30.06
C ALA A 388 35.44 -23.82 -31.33
N ASP A 389 36.50 -23.47 -32.06
CA ASP A 389 36.60 -23.51 -33.54
C ASP A 389 35.61 -22.72 -34.45
N ASP A 390 35.93 -21.44 -34.74
CA ASP A 390 36.19 -21.00 -36.13
C ASP A 390 37.12 -19.75 -36.18
N GLY A 391 37.89 -19.62 -37.28
CA GLY A 391 38.98 -18.65 -37.47
C GLY A 391 38.56 -17.26 -37.98
N GLY A 392 37.53 -16.65 -37.38
CA GLY A 392 36.90 -15.40 -37.85
C GLY A 392 37.64 -14.09 -37.55
N ARG A 393 38.87 -13.87 -38.06
CA ARG A 393 39.62 -12.60 -37.84
C ARG A 393 38.92 -11.37 -38.45
N ARG A 394 38.17 -10.62 -37.64
CA ARG A 394 38.01 -9.16 -37.78
C ARG A 394 38.87 -8.44 -36.74
N LYS A 395 39.21 -7.18 -37.02
CA LYS A 395 40.25 -6.42 -36.33
C LYS A 395 39.68 -5.06 -35.95
N LEU A 396 39.43 -4.85 -34.66
CA LEU A 396 39.13 -3.53 -34.12
C LEU A 396 40.46 -2.95 -33.62
N GLU A 397 41.00 -1.99 -34.37
CA GLU A 397 42.01 -1.06 -33.89
C GLU A 397 41.32 0.28 -33.76
N ASP A 398 41.08 0.72 -32.52
CA ASP A 398 41.11 2.12 -32.06
C ASP A 398 40.74 2.13 -30.56
N ALA A 399 41.57 1.44 -29.76
CA ALA A 399 41.53 1.53 -28.31
C ALA A 399 42.56 2.58 -27.86
N ASN A 400 42.08 3.73 -27.38
CA ASN A 400 42.89 4.69 -26.63
C ASN A 400 42.54 4.58 -25.15
N ALA A 401 43.53 4.71 -24.27
CA ALA A 401 43.41 4.20 -22.91
C ALA A 401 42.87 5.23 -21.90
N ASN A 402 41.86 4.81 -21.14
CA ASN A 402 41.98 4.66 -19.68
C ASN A 402 41.54 3.23 -19.34
N ALA A 403 42.15 2.61 -18.32
CA ALA A 403 41.95 1.19 -18.06
C ALA A 403 42.03 0.89 -16.56
N ASP A 404 40.88 0.91 -15.91
CA ASP A 404 40.58 0.30 -14.61
C ASP A 404 39.13 -0.23 -14.70
N ASP A 405 38.93 -1.49 -14.31
CA ASP A 405 37.63 -2.19 -14.13
C ASP A 405 36.53 -2.07 -15.22
N ASP A 406 36.90 -2.07 -16.50
CA ASP A 406 35.97 -2.26 -17.62
C ASP A 406 35.62 -3.76 -17.81
N ASP A 407 34.39 -4.14 -17.46
CA ASP A 407 33.82 -5.48 -17.67
C ASP A 407 33.18 -5.68 -19.06
N GLY A 408 33.27 -4.67 -19.92
CA GLY A 408 32.76 -4.64 -21.28
C GLY A 408 31.28 -4.22 -21.40
N LYS A 409 30.63 -3.83 -20.30
CA LYS A 409 29.23 -3.35 -20.30
C LYS A 409 29.15 -1.83 -20.44
N LYS A 410 28.10 -1.33 -21.09
CA LYS A 410 27.89 0.12 -21.19
C LYS A 410 27.52 0.73 -19.83
N PRO A 411 28.06 1.92 -19.48
CA PRO A 411 27.57 2.69 -18.34
C PRO A 411 26.07 2.97 -18.45
N VAL A 412 25.41 3.08 -17.30
CA VAL A 412 23.95 3.30 -17.22
C VAL A 412 23.61 4.61 -16.54
N VAL A 413 22.58 5.28 -17.05
CA VAL A 413 21.98 6.45 -16.39
C VAL A 413 20.57 6.07 -15.93
N LEU A 414 20.33 6.22 -14.63
CA LEU A 414 19.05 5.85 -14.03
C LEU A 414 18.07 7.02 -14.13
N LEU A 415 16.82 6.75 -14.54
CA LEU A 415 15.69 7.65 -14.35
C LEU A 415 14.73 7.01 -13.37
N ALA A 416 14.52 7.63 -12.22
CA ALA A 416 14.01 6.98 -11.02
C ALA A 416 12.78 7.65 -10.41
N THR A 417 11.91 6.86 -9.80
CA THR A 417 10.83 7.36 -8.94
C THR A 417 10.36 6.31 -7.94
N ASN A 418 9.54 6.72 -6.97
CA ASN A 418 8.85 5.87 -6.02
C ASN A 418 7.54 5.29 -6.60
N LEU A 419 7.19 4.07 -6.18
CA LEU A 419 5.89 3.44 -6.42
C LEU A 419 4.91 3.66 -5.25
N ASP A 420 5.43 3.97 -4.06
CA ASP A 420 4.67 3.99 -2.82
C ASP A 420 4.39 5.39 -2.27
N SER A 421 3.33 5.47 -1.48
CA SER A 421 3.00 6.58 -0.58
C SER A 421 2.50 6.01 0.75
N THR A 422 2.76 6.73 1.84
CA THR A 422 2.20 6.44 3.17
C THR A 422 1.07 7.42 3.51
N SER A 423 0.32 7.09 4.56
CA SER A 423 -0.58 8.00 5.25
C SER A 423 -0.84 7.53 6.69
N MET A 424 -1.59 8.34 7.45
CA MET A 424 -2.05 8.00 8.80
C MET A 424 -2.99 6.77 8.86
N PHE A 425 -3.54 6.34 7.70
CA PHE A 425 -4.49 5.23 7.58
C PHE A 425 -4.15 4.38 6.36
N HIS A 426 -3.42 3.27 6.53
CA HIS A 426 -2.75 2.56 5.43
C HIS A 426 -3.67 2.08 4.29
N ASP A 427 -4.92 1.71 4.59
CA ASP A 427 -5.93 1.34 3.58
C ASP A 427 -6.40 2.54 2.71
N ALA A 428 -5.96 3.76 3.04
CA ALA A 428 -6.30 5.02 2.40
C ALA A 428 -5.04 5.92 2.24
N SER A 429 -4.01 5.42 1.54
CA SER A 429 -2.79 6.16 1.17
C SER A 429 -2.80 6.51 -0.33
N PRO A 430 -3.57 7.52 -0.78
CA PRO A 430 -3.92 7.72 -2.19
C PRO A 430 -2.82 8.31 -3.08
N GLY A 431 -1.80 8.95 -2.49
CA GLY A 431 -0.54 9.28 -3.16
C GLY A 431 -0.63 10.09 -4.47
N ALA A 432 -1.69 10.87 -4.71
CA ALA A 432 -1.96 11.48 -6.01
C ALA A 432 -0.82 12.38 -6.53
N ASN A 433 -0.21 13.17 -5.65
CA ASN A 433 1.01 13.94 -5.96
C ASN A 433 2.29 13.28 -5.41
N SER A 434 2.22 12.58 -4.28
CA SER A 434 3.42 11.97 -3.67
C SER A 434 3.91 10.69 -4.34
N ALA A 435 3.12 10.05 -5.21
CA ALA A 435 3.53 8.87 -5.99
C ALA A 435 2.95 8.85 -7.42
N ALA A 436 1.64 9.00 -7.57
CA ALA A 436 0.94 8.73 -8.84
C ALA A 436 1.38 9.66 -9.98
N SER A 437 1.57 10.96 -9.74
CA SER A 437 2.12 11.90 -10.73
C SER A 437 3.52 11.53 -11.20
N ASN A 438 4.34 10.97 -10.30
CA ASN A 438 5.73 10.66 -10.56
C ASN A 438 5.84 9.39 -11.42
N VAL A 439 5.06 8.35 -11.05
CA VAL A 439 4.85 7.13 -11.83
C VAL A 439 4.29 7.44 -13.22
N LEU A 440 3.32 8.36 -13.31
CA LEU A 440 2.77 8.84 -14.59
C LEU A 440 3.87 9.47 -15.47
N ALA A 441 4.62 10.43 -14.93
CA ALA A 441 5.66 11.14 -15.67
C ALA A 441 6.76 10.20 -16.18
N LEU A 442 7.23 9.27 -15.35
CA LEU A 442 8.30 8.34 -15.73
C LEU A 442 7.83 7.25 -16.72
N LEU A 443 6.59 6.74 -16.58
CA LEU A 443 6.01 5.81 -17.56
C LEU A 443 5.82 6.47 -18.94
N LEU A 444 5.37 7.72 -18.95
CA LEU A 444 5.14 8.47 -20.18
C LEU A 444 6.46 8.95 -20.81
N ALA A 445 7.50 9.20 -20.01
CA ALA A 445 8.86 9.39 -20.50
C ALA A 445 9.39 8.15 -21.23
N ALA A 446 9.18 6.95 -20.67
CA ALA A 446 9.53 5.69 -21.34
C ALA A 446 8.73 5.48 -22.64
N LYS A 447 7.42 5.83 -22.65
CA LYS A 447 6.60 5.85 -23.88
C LYS A 447 7.16 6.78 -24.94
N LEU A 448 7.55 8.00 -24.57
CA LEU A 448 8.13 8.97 -25.51
C LEU A 448 9.45 8.46 -26.09
N LEU A 449 10.37 7.93 -25.27
CA LEU A 449 11.65 7.41 -25.74
C LEU A 449 11.45 6.27 -26.76
N GLY A 450 10.78 5.18 -26.35
CA GLY A 450 10.59 3.99 -27.19
C GLY A 450 9.61 4.14 -28.36
N SER A 451 8.93 5.29 -28.48
CA SER A 451 8.11 5.63 -29.66
C SER A 451 8.83 6.48 -30.70
N ASN A 452 9.98 7.10 -30.35
CA ASN A 452 10.69 8.04 -31.23
C ASN A 452 12.17 7.67 -31.47
N VAL A 453 12.73 6.76 -30.67
CA VAL A 453 14.10 6.25 -30.81
C VAL A 453 14.04 4.72 -30.88
N ASP A 454 14.74 4.11 -31.83
CA ASP A 454 14.85 2.65 -31.90
C ASP A 454 16.04 2.10 -31.10
N ASP A 455 16.02 0.78 -30.85
CA ASP A 455 17.07 0.12 -30.09
C ASP A 455 18.44 0.25 -30.77
N ALA A 456 18.53 0.33 -32.10
CA ALA A 456 19.79 0.44 -32.82
C ALA A 456 20.45 1.82 -32.66
N ALA A 457 19.64 2.89 -32.59
CA ALA A 457 20.11 4.23 -32.25
C ALA A 457 20.59 4.29 -30.78
N LEU A 458 19.83 3.73 -29.84
CA LEU A 458 20.23 3.64 -28.43
C LEU A 458 21.51 2.79 -28.24
N ASP A 459 21.62 1.67 -28.95
CA ASP A 459 22.81 0.80 -28.94
C ASP A 459 24.02 1.45 -29.62
N ALA A 460 23.87 2.58 -30.31
CA ALA A 460 24.97 3.38 -30.84
C ALA A 460 25.48 4.47 -29.88
N LEU A 461 24.72 4.84 -28.85
CA LEU A 461 25.10 5.90 -27.89
C LEU A 461 26.09 5.40 -26.81
N PRO A 462 26.89 6.27 -26.17
CA PRO A 462 27.82 5.87 -25.10
C PRO A 462 27.16 5.15 -23.91
N ASN A 463 26.11 5.72 -23.33
CA ASN A 463 25.46 5.21 -22.11
C ASN A 463 24.06 4.65 -22.41
N ARG A 464 23.57 3.75 -21.56
CA ARG A 464 22.21 3.18 -21.67
C ARG A 464 21.25 3.81 -20.65
N PRO A 465 20.04 4.28 -21.03
CA PRO A 465 19.07 4.81 -20.09
C PRO A 465 18.26 3.66 -19.46
N VAL A 466 18.07 3.73 -18.14
CA VAL A 466 17.35 2.71 -17.35
C VAL A 466 16.27 3.38 -16.52
N PHE A 467 15.01 3.01 -16.76
CA PHE A 467 13.85 3.52 -16.04
C PHE A 467 13.60 2.63 -14.81
N ALA A 468 13.50 3.22 -13.62
CA ALA A 468 13.38 2.50 -12.36
C ALA A 468 12.26 3.06 -11.48
N PHE A 469 11.43 2.16 -10.95
CA PHE A 469 10.27 2.43 -10.13
C PHE A 469 10.45 1.65 -8.83
N PHE A 470 10.85 2.34 -7.76
CA PHE A 470 11.28 1.73 -6.51
C PHE A 470 10.13 1.63 -5.51
N GLN A 471 10.05 0.51 -4.79
CA GLN A 471 8.97 0.18 -3.87
C GLN A 471 9.43 0.31 -2.39
N SER A 472 8.54 0.74 -1.50
CA SER A 472 8.87 1.06 -0.08
C SER A 472 9.92 2.17 0.11
N GLU A 473 9.96 3.16 -0.77
CA GLU A 473 10.81 4.35 -0.62
C GLU A 473 10.44 5.21 0.60
N THR A 474 9.16 5.26 1.01
CA THR A 474 8.75 6.01 2.20
C THR A 474 9.25 5.39 3.51
N TYR A 475 9.56 4.08 3.49
CA TYR A 475 9.97 3.31 4.67
C TYR A 475 11.49 3.14 4.78
N GLY A 476 12.24 4.19 4.40
CA GLY A 476 13.70 4.21 4.46
C GLY A 476 14.40 3.82 3.16
N PHE A 477 13.82 4.20 2.01
CA PHE A 477 14.43 4.01 0.69
C PHE A 477 14.71 2.53 0.31
N VAL A 478 13.84 1.62 0.76
CA VAL A 478 14.08 0.17 0.72
C VAL A 478 14.25 -0.35 -0.71
N GLY A 479 13.48 0.16 -1.66
CA GLY A 479 13.49 -0.31 -3.05
C GLY A 479 14.73 0.14 -3.81
N SER A 480 15.15 1.39 -3.62
CA SER A 480 16.34 1.96 -4.24
C SER A 480 17.62 1.47 -3.58
N ARG A 481 17.68 1.38 -2.24
CA ARG A 481 18.85 0.83 -1.53
C ARG A 481 19.09 -0.63 -1.86
N ALA A 482 18.04 -1.48 -1.86
CA ALA A 482 18.20 -2.90 -2.22
C ALA A 482 18.73 -3.07 -3.66
N PHE A 483 18.20 -2.31 -4.62
CA PHE A 483 18.66 -2.34 -6.01
C PHE A 483 20.10 -1.84 -6.17
N LEU A 484 20.46 -0.70 -5.55
CA LEU A 484 21.79 -0.11 -5.66
C LEU A 484 22.86 -0.96 -4.95
N ARG A 485 22.52 -1.58 -3.83
CA ARG A 485 23.39 -2.54 -3.14
C ARG A 485 23.65 -3.79 -3.98
N ASP A 486 22.65 -4.29 -4.70
CA ASP A 486 22.77 -5.45 -5.57
C ASP A 486 23.45 -5.15 -6.91
N VAL A 487 23.31 -3.93 -7.45
CA VAL A 487 23.90 -3.55 -8.76
C VAL A 487 25.33 -3.05 -8.65
N ALA A 488 25.68 -2.26 -7.62
CA ALA A 488 26.96 -1.54 -7.60
C ALA A 488 27.65 -1.36 -6.22
N TYR A 489 26.90 -1.27 -5.11
CA TYR A 489 27.44 -0.78 -3.84
C TYR A 489 27.10 -1.70 -2.64
N PRO A 490 27.72 -2.91 -2.52
CA PRO A 490 28.97 -3.34 -3.17
C PRO A 490 28.78 -4.22 -4.44
N GLY A 491 27.53 -4.49 -4.84
CA GLY A 491 27.18 -5.47 -5.86
C GLY A 491 26.80 -6.83 -5.27
N PHE A 492 25.90 -7.54 -5.96
CA PHE A 492 25.36 -8.82 -5.51
C PHE A 492 26.29 -9.99 -5.81
N SER A 493 26.58 -10.79 -4.79
CA SER A 493 27.18 -12.12 -4.93
C SER A 493 26.15 -13.22 -4.64
N CYS A 494 26.18 -14.28 -5.45
CA CYS A 494 25.41 -15.50 -5.23
C CYS A 494 26.34 -16.58 -4.64
N ASP A 495 25.84 -17.43 -3.74
CA ASP A 495 26.65 -18.52 -3.17
C ASP A 495 27.16 -19.47 -4.27
N GLU A 496 28.33 -20.09 -4.04
CA GLU A 496 28.93 -21.05 -4.98
C GLU A 496 27.93 -22.20 -5.25
N GLY A 497 27.55 -22.38 -6.53
CA GLY A 497 26.56 -23.39 -6.95
C GLY A 497 25.08 -22.98 -6.82
N ALA A 498 24.77 -21.93 -6.06
CA ALA A 498 23.39 -21.46 -5.86
C ALA A 498 22.80 -20.68 -7.06
N SER A 499 23.63 -20.25 -8.02
CA SER A 499 23.19 -19.64 -9.28
C SER A 499 22.72 -20.72 -10.26
N VAL A 500 21.43 -20.71 -10.59
CA VAL A 500 20.76 -21.78 -11.33
C VAL A 500 19.68 -21.26 -12.29
N PRO A 501 19.28 -22.02 -13.32
CA PRO A 501 18.24 -21.58 -14.26
C PRO A 501 16.88 -21.40 -13.57
N ALA A 502 16.24 -20.24 -13.77
CA ALA A 502 15.04 -19.82 -13.03
C ALA A 502 13.79 -20.70 -13.26
N SER A 503 13.78 -21.55 -14.30
CA SER A 503 12.69 -22.50 -14.57
C SER A 503 13.19 -23.75 -15.29
N ILE A 504 13.15 -24.89 -14.60
CA ILE A 504 13.66 -26.18 -15.09
C ILE A 504 12.73 -26.80 -16.17
N LYS A 505 11.56 -26.19 -16.39
CA LYS A 505 10.59 -26.56 -17.43
C LYS A 505 11.01 -26.10 -18.83
N LYS A 506 11.62 -24.92 -18.99
CA LYS A 506 12.07 -24.35 -20.28
C LYS A 506 13.57 -24.59 -20.49
N LYS A 507 13.98 -25.86 -20.60
CA LYS A 507 15.40 -26.32 -20.60
C LYS A 507 16.22 -25.99 -21.85
N ASP A 508 15.94 -24.86 -22.49
CA ASP A 508 16.59 -24.36 -23.69
C ASP A 508 17.78 -23.42 -23.35
N SER A 509 18.67 -23.17 -24.31
CA SER A 509 20.05 -22.72 -24.05
C SER A 509 20.26 -21.28 -23.54
N TRP A 510 19.19 -20.56 -23.20
CA TRP A 510 19.19 -19.11 -22.88
C TRP A 510 18.34 -18.77 -21.64
N MET A 511 18.19 -19.73 -20.71
CA MET A 511 17.44 -19.50 -19.47
C MET A 511 18.02 -18.36 -18.63
N ARG A 512 17.18 -17.39 -18.26
CA ARG A 512 17.39 -16.48 -17.13
C ARG A 512 17.86 -17.25 -15.89
N GLN A 513 18.92 -16.77 -15.24
CA GLN A 513 19.40 -17.34 -13.97
C GLN A 513 18.72 -16.66 -12.79
N GLY A 514 18.61 -17.38 -11.68
CA GLY A 514 18.21 -16.88 -10.36
C GLY A 514 19.14 -17.47 -9.28
N CYS A 515 19.18 -16.85 -8.10
CA CYS A 515 20.05 -17.29 -7.01
C CYS A 515 19.25 -17.92 -5.87
N LEU A 516 19.59 -19.14 -5.48
CA LEU A 516 18.90 -19.88 -4.40
C LEU A 516 19.21 -19.29 -3.01
N HIS A 517 20.45 -18.85 -2.79
CA HIS A 517 20.92 -18.16 -1.59
C HIS A 517 22.13 -17.24 -1.92
N PRO A 518 22.15 -15.97 -1.51
CA PRO A 518 21.01 -15.18 -1.04
C PRO A 518 19.90 -15.13 -2.11
N PHE A 519 18.63 -15.16 -1.71
CA PHE A 519 17.56 -15.43 -2.68
C PHE A 519 17.31 -14.27 -3.66
N ARG A 520 17.35 -14.55 -4.97
CA ARG A 520 16.96 -13.63 -6.07
C ARG A 520 16.22 -14.37 -7.19
N THR A 521 15.11 -13.79 -7.66
CA THR A 521 14.24 -14.36 -8.73
C THR A 521 14.82 -14.25 -10.14
N SER A 522 15.78 -13.34 -10.33
CA SER A 522 16.50 -13.05 -11.56
C SER A 522 17.86 -12.47 -11.18
N LEU A 523 18.88 -12.73 -11.99
CA LEU A 523 20.19 -12.07 -11.92
C LEU A 523 20.41 -11.07 -13.05
N ASP A 524 19.35 -10.72 -13.80
CA ASP A 524 19.45 -9.92 -15.03
C ASP A 524 19.99 -8.50 -14.76
N PHE A 525 19.90 -8.02 -13.51
CA PHE A 525 20.45 -6.74 -13.04
C PHE A 525 21.99 -6.72 -13.02
N GLN A 526 22.66 -7.88 -12.94
CA GLN A 526 24.12 -7.97 -13.04
C GLN A 526 24.63 -7.67 -14.48
N ASN A 527 23.74 -7.58 -15.47
CA ASN A 527 24.07 -7.15 -16.84
C ASN A 527 23.98 -5.63 -17.04
N LEU A 528 23.71 -4.86 -15.99
CA LEU A 528 23.92 -3.41 -16.02
C LEU A 528 25.41 -3.10 -15.85
N GLY A 529 25.94 -2.14 -16.60
CA GLY A 529 27.28 -1.59 -16.36
C GLY A 529 27.26 -0.52 -15.25
N LYS A 530 28.41 0.14 -15.05
CA LYS A 530 28.57 1.17 -14.01
C LYS A 530 27.49 2.26 -14.10
N ILE A 531 26.87 2.59 -12.97
CA ILE A 531 25.96 3.73 -12.85
C ILE A 531 26.78 5.03 -12.99
N LYS A 532 26.50 5.86 -14.02
CA LYS A 532 27.11 7.19 -14.17
C LYS A 532 26.40 8.25 -13.31
N GLY A 533 25.08 8.13 -13.13
CA GLY A 533 24.29 9.02 -12.29
C GLY A 533 22.79 8.72 -12.35
N MET A 534 21.99 9.53 -11.66
CA MET A 534 20.52 9.37 -11.61
C MET A 534 19.76 10.68 -11.78
N ILE A 535 18.65 10.65 -12.53
CA ILE A 535 17.60 11.67 -12.52
C ILE A 535 16.39 11.11 -11.76
N SER A 536 16.05 11.65 -10.60
CA SER A 536 14.79 11.35 -9.92
C SER A 536 13.68 12.31 -10.36
N VAL A 537 12.41 11.89 -10.25
CA VAL A 537 11.23 12.76 -10.41
C VAL A 537 10.35 12.70 -9.17
N ASP A 538 9.92 13.87 -8.67
CA ASP A 538 9.05 14.00 -7.49
C ASP A 538 8.01 15.14 -7.57
N GLN A 539 6.79 14.87 -7.09
CA GLN A 539 5.66 15.79 -6.91
C GLN A 539 5.34 16.71 -8.09
N VAL A 540 5.43 16.20 -9.32
CA VAL A 540 5.21 16.94 -10.57
C VAL A 540 3.72 17.15 -10.93
N GLY A 541 2.78 16.67 -10.11
CA GLY A 541 1.33 16.82 -10.31
C GLY A 541 0.74 18.12 -9.75
N VAL A 542 1.39 18.74 -8.76
CA VAL A 542 1.01 20.00 -8.11
C VAL A 542 2.26 20.85 -7.95
N LEU A 543 2.36 21.95 -8.71
CA LEU A 543 3.54 22.81 -8.74
C LEU A 543 3.45 23.94 -7.71
N SER A 544 4.56 24.28 -7.04
CA SER A 544 4.66 25.44 -6.15
C SER A 544 4.43 26.78 -6.87
N ASN A 545 4.80 26.84 -8.16
CA ASN A 545 4.56 27.97 -9.06
C ASN A 545 4.03 27.44 -10.41
N GLU A 546 2.95 28.01 -10.93
CA GLU A 546 2.34 27.57 -12.19
C GLU A 546 3.34 27.63 -13.36
N GLY A 547 3.54 26.49 -14.04
CA GLY A 547 4.43 26.37 -15.20
C GLY A 547 5.92 26.23 -14.89
N ASN A 548 6.33 26.14 -13.62
CA ASN A 548 7.74 26.02 -13.24
C ASN A 548 8.06 24.65 -12.63
N PHE A 549 9.13 24.02 -13.12
CA PHE A 549 9.80 22.90 -12.44
C PHE A 549 11.16 23.34 -11.92
N TYR A 550 11.68 22.56 -10.99
CA TYR A 550 12.93 22.85 -10.29
C TYR A 550 13.89 21.67 -10.34
N VAL A 551 15.17 21.99 -10.41
CA VAL A 551 16.28 21.03 -10.41
C VAL A 551 17.00 21.12 -9.07
N HIS A 552 16.98 20.02 -8.33
CA HIS A 552 17.71 19.85 -7.07
C HIS A 552 18.94 18.97 -7.30
N GLY A 553 20.07 19.29 -6.68
CA GLY A 553 21.35 18.61 -6.92
C GLY A 553 22.09 19.07 -8.19
N GLY A 554 23.18 18.37 -8.52
CA GLY A 554 24.14 18.77 -9.55
C GLY A 554 25.32 19.62 -9.04
N GLN A 555 25.52 19.69 -7.71
CA GLN A 555 26.69 20.26 -7.05
C GLN A 555 27.29 19.20 -6.12
N ASN A 556 28.63 19.16 -6.00
CA ASN A 556 29.38 18.09 -5.31
C ASN A 556 28.81 17.75 -3.91
N VAL A 557 28.12 16.61 -3.78
CA VAL A 557 27.69 16.07 -2.48
C VAL A 557 28.79 15.15 -1.95
N GLY A 558 29.97 15.72 -1.70
CA GLY A 558 31.17 14.91 -1.44
C GLY A 558 32.50 15.67 -1.18
N ASP A 559 32.49 16.85 -0.56
CA ASP A 559 33.72 17.56 -0.13
C ASP A 559 34.43 16.85 1.07
N GLY A 560 34.85 15.60 0.88
CA GLY A 560 35.53 14.79 1.90
C GLY A 560 37.06 14.95 1.90
N ASP A 561 37.61 15.39 3.04
CA ASP A 561 39.04 15.31 3.42
C ASP A 561 40.10 16.08 2.58
N GLY A 562 39.94 17.41 2.52
CA GLY A 562 40.86 18.41 3.10
C GLY A 562 42.41 18.39 2.95
N ASP A 563 42.97 19.59 2.73
CA ASP A 563 44.19 20.08 3.41
C ASP A 563 44.06 21.60 3.71
N GLY A 564 44.82 22.12 4.68
CA GLY A 564 44.69 23.49 5.19
C GLY A 564 45.51 24.53 4.42
N GLY A 565 44.84 25.56 3.88
CA GLY A 565 45.45 26.61 3.06
C GLY A 565 45.10 28.05 3.46
N ASP A 566 45.66 28.55 4.57
CA ASP A 566 45.58 29.99 4.93
C ASP A 566 46.23 30.87 3.86
N ASN A 567 45.48 31.81 3.27
CA ASN A 567 45.89 33.20 3.01
C ASN A 567 44.69 34.05 2.56
N GLY A 568 44.47 35.20 3.21
CA GLY A 568 43.48 36.19 2.76
C GLY A 568 44.00 37.10 1.64
N GLY A 569 43.09 37.57 0.77
CA GLY A 569 43.37 38.54 -0.29
C GLY A 569 42.19 39.49 -0.50
N ASP A 570 42.45 40.78 -0.33
CA ASP A 570 41.50 41.87 -0.61
C ASP A 570 41.59 42.26 -2.09
N ASP A 571 40.46 42.36 -2.77
CA ASP A 571 40.15 43.35 -3.82
C ASP A 571 38.79 43.00 -4.45
N GLY A 572 37.87 43.96 -4.47
CA GLY A 572 36.55 43.80 -5.10
C GLY A 572 36.38 44.74 -6.29
N ASP A 573 35.80 44.22 -7.38
CA ASP A 573 35.06 45.03 -8.36
C ASP A 573 33.98 44.14 -9.00
N GLY A 574 32.82 44.73 -9.31
CA GLY A 574 31.64 43.99 -9.76
C GLY A 574 31.41 44.12 -11.26
N ASP A 575 31.41 42.98 -11.97
CA ASP A 575 30.67 42.81 -13.21
C ASP A 575 30.04 41.40 -13.23
N GLY A 576 28.98 41.23 -14.02
CA GLY A 576 28.24 39.97 -14.11
C GLY A 576 28.94 38.90 -14.97
N ASN A 577 28.35 37.71 -15.01
CA ASN A 577 28.78 36.59 -15.86
C ASN A 577 30.15 35.97 -15.48
N ARG A 578 30.25 35.46 -14.24
CA ARG A 578 31.32 34.53 -13.84
C ARG A 578 31.17 33.24 -14.67
N ARG A 579 32.04 33.06 -15.67
CA ARG A 579 32.29 31.73 -16.24
C ARG A 579 32.88 30.83 -15.17
N LEU A 580 32.49 29.56 -15.19
CA LEU A 580 33.17 28.48 -14.48
C LEU A 580 34.30 28.01 -15.38
N ASP A 581 35.48 28.63 -15.24
CA ASP A 581 36.66 28.35 -16.07
C ASP A 581 37.60 27.33 -15.39
N GLY A 582 37.27 26.04 -15.47
CA GLY A 582 38.20 24.91 -15.55
C GLY A 582 38.86 24.31 -14.29
N ASP A 583 39.33 23.08 -14.48
CA ASP A 583 40.26 22.27 -13.67
C ASP A 583 39.71 21.54 -12.42
N GLY A 584 38.74 20.62 -12.59
CA GLY A 584 38.40 19.61 -11.57
C GLY A 584 37.21 18.70 -11.88
N ASP A 585 36.00 19.26 -11.77
CA ASP A 585 34.82 18.52 -11.32
C ASP A 585 33.62 18.64 -12.31
N GLU A 586 33.80 18.19 -13.55
CA GLU A 586 32.88 18.53 -14.67
C GLU A 586 31.74 17.51 -14.95
N ASP A 587 31.79 16.28 -14.40
CA ASP A 587 30.80 15.22 -14.70
C ASP A 587 29.46 15.35 -13.95
N ASP A 588 29.45 15.61 -12.63
CA ASP A 588 28.23 15.50 -11.81
C ASP A 588 27.16 16.58 -12.11
N ALA A 589 27.59 17.75 -12.60
CA ALA A 589 26.69 18.83 -12.98
C ALA A 589 25.94 18.56 -14.31
N PHE A 590 26.37 17.58 -15.12
CA PHE A 590 25.84 17.35 -16.46
C PHE A 590 24.33 17.09 -16.47
N LEU A 591 23.83 16.19 -15.60
CA LEU A 591 22.41 15.80 -15.57
C LEU A 591 21.50 16.97 -15.13
N ALA A 592 21.98 17.81 -14.20
CA ALA A 592 21.26 19.02 -13.80
C ALA A 592 21.24 20.06 -14.93
N ASN A 593 22.38 20.31 -15.58
CA ASN A 593 22.48 21.25 -16.69
C ASN A 593 21.63 20.83 -17.90
N VAL A 594 21.58 19.52 -18.22
CA VAL A 594 20.66 18.97 -19.23
C VAL A 594 19.21 19.32 -18.89
N LEU A 595 18.75 19.11 -17.65
CA LEU A 595 17.37 19.45 -17.27
C LEU A 595 17.08 20.95 -17.42
N LEU A 596 18.02 21.82 -17.05
CA LEU A 596 17.87 23.28 -17.20
C LEU A 596 17.73 23.72 -18.68
N GLN A 597 18.42 23.05 -19.61
CA GLN A 597 18.29 23.32 -21.05
C GLN A 597 16.98 22.79 -21.67
N LEU A 598 16.23 21.92 -20.96
CA LEU A 598 15.02 21.26 -21.47
C LEU A 598 13.70 22.00 -21.16
N GLY A 599 13.78 23.25 -20.70
CA GLY A 599 12.65 24.18 -20.65
C GLY A 599 12.09 24.57 -22.02
N SER A 600 10.95 25.26 -22.05
CA SER A 600 10.25 25.68 -23.27
C SER A 600 9.46 26.98 -23.06
N ASP A 601 8.75 27.44 -24.11
CA ASP A 601 7.79 28.56 -24.00
C ASP A 601 6.55 28.19 -23.15
N ASP A 602 6.23 26.89 -22.99
CA ASP A 602 5.03 26.40 -22.29
C ASP A 602 5.31 26.01 -20.81
N TYR A 603 6.57 25.71 -20.46
CA TYR A 603 7.01 25.41 -19.09
C TYR A 603 8.48 25.78 -18.89
N THR A 604 8.84 26.29 -17.72
CA THR A 604 10.24 26.57 -17.36
C THR A 604 10.82 25.45 -16.49
N ILE A 605 12.14 25.29 -16.56
CA ILE A 605 12.92 24.48 -15.62
C ILE A 605 14.01 25.39 -15.06
N SER A 606 14.08 25.52 -13.74
CA SER A 606 15.02 26.40 -13.02
C SER A 606 15.83 25.62 -12.00
N SER A 607 16.97 26.15 -11.56
CA SER A 607 17.66 25.64 -10.37
C SER A 607 16.80 25.90 -9.14
N SER A 608 16.77 24.94 -8.20
CA SER A 608 16.23 25.17 -6.86
C SER A 608 16.96 26.32 -6.14
N SER A 609 16.24 27.04 -5.29
CA SER A 609 16.79 28.07 -4.39
C SER A 609 17.36 27.53 -3.07
N VAL A 610 17.43 26.19 -2.91
CA VAL A 610 18.05 25.52 -1.76
C VAL A 610 19.51 25.94 -1.58
N GLU A 611 19.84 26.49 -0.42
CA GLU A 611 21.20 26.83 -0.02
C GLU A 611 21.88 25.65 0.73
N LYS A 612 23.22 25.63 0.71
CA LYS A 612 24.08 24.67 1.44
C LYS A 612 23.88 24.86 2.96
N ASP A 613 23.79 23.79 3.74
CA ASP A 613 23.61 23.89 5.19
C ASP A 613 24.86 24.52 5.86
N ASP A 614 24.65 25.48 6.77
CA ASP A 614 25.71 26.21 7.49
C ASP A 614 26.45 25.31 8.51
N ASP A 615 25.80 24.26 9.03
CA ASP A 615 26.34 23.42 10.13
C ASP A 615 27.17 22.22 9.63
N ASP A 616 26.80 21.58 8.52
CA ASP A 616 27.54 20.42 7.94
C ASP A 616 28.16 20.66 6.55
N GLY A 617 27.69 21.67 5.81
CA GLY A 617 28.18 21.99 4.47
C GLY A 617 27.70 21.03 3.37
N GLU A 618 26.73 20.16 3.62
CA GLU A 618 26.06 19.37 2.56
C GLU A 618 25.03 20.25 1.82
N TYR A 619 24.79 20.01 0.53
CA TYR A 619 23.57 20.51 -0.12
C TYR A 619 22.47 19.50 0.17
N PRO A 620 21.39 19.86 0.90
CA PRO A 620 20.33 18.92 1.21
C PRO A 620 19.64 18.48 -0.08
N LEU A 621 19.33 17.19 -0.19
CA LEU A 621 18.57 16.65 -1.33
C LEU A 621 17.17 16.25 -0.89
N PRO A 622 16.14 16.47 -1.73
CA PRO A 622 14.80 16.02 -1.40
C PRO A 622 14.76 14.49 -1.32
N PRO A 623 13.98 13.92 -0.39
CA PRO A 623 14.07 12.50 -0.03
C PRO A 623 13.50 11.61 -1.15
N THR A 624 14.39 11.18 -2.03
CA THR A 624 14.10 10.52 -3.31
C THR A 624 15.08 9.37 -3.55
N PRO A 625 14.89 8.51 -4.58
CA PRO A 625 15.85 7.45 -4.90
C PRO A 625 17.30 7.94 -5.13
N LEU A 626 17.49 9.21 -5.51
CA LEU A 626 18.81 9.84 -5.63
C LEU A 626 19.56 9.87 -4.29
N THR A 627 18.86 10.10 -3.17
CA THR A 627 19.43 10.10 -1.82
C THR A 627 20.16 8.78 -1.53
N SER A 628 19.59 7.65 -1.97
CA SER A 628 20.20 6.32 -1.84
C SER A 628 21.45 6.15 -2.69
N LEU A 629 21.48 6.68 -3.92
CA LEU A 629 22.67 6.62 -4.78
C LEU A 629 23.82 7.39 -4.13
N VAL A 630 23.57 8.65 -3.75
CA VAL A 630 24.59 9.55 -3.19
C VAL A 630 25.16 9.00 -1.87
N LYS A 631 24.32 8.49 -0.96
CA LYS A 631 24.83 7.91 0.31
C LYS A 631 25.49 6.53 0.13
N LEU A 632 25.10 5.70 -0.84
CA LEU A 632 25.74 4.39 -1.08
C LEU A 632 27.01 4.48 -1.93
N SER A 633 27.12 5.47 -2.83
CA SER A 633 28.34 5.74 -3.61
C SER A 633 29.39 6.53 -2.83
N GLY A 634 29.05 7.06 -1.64
CA GLY A 634 29.90 7.98 -0.89
C GLY A 634 30.15 9.29 -1.63
N GLY A 635 29.14 9.78 -2.36
CA GLY A 635 29.23 10.95 -3.24
C GLY A 635 29.74 10.65 -4.65
N ALA A 636 30.42 9.50 -4.90
CA ALA A 636 31.10 9.18 -6.16
C ALA A 636 30.19 8.85 -7.37
N ALA A 637 28.89 9.15 -7.27
CA ALA A 637 27.93 9.14 -8.36
C ALA A 637 26.79 10.09 -8.01
N GLY A 638 26.78 11.28 -8.63
CA GLY A 638 25.77 12.31 -8.40
C GLY A 638 24.50 12.13 -9.23
N GLY A 639 23.77 13.24 -9.36
CA GLY A 639 22.50 13.27 -10.08
C GLY A 639 21.67 14.51 -9.77
N ALA A 640 20.43 14.49 -10.26
CA ALA A 640 19.49 15.59 -10.15
C ALA A 640 18.07 15.09 -9.84
N VAL A 641 17.23 15.95 -9.25
CA VAL A 641 15.79 15.69 -9.08
C VAL A 641 15.01 16.75 -9.86
N LEU A 642 14.15 16.30 -10.78
CA LEU A 642 13.13 17.13 -11.41
C LEU A 642 11.90 17.18 -10.50
N ALA A 643 11.70 18.32 -9.85
CA ALA A 643 10.68 18.51 -8.82
C ALA A 643 9.60 19.54 -9.24
N GLY A 644 8.39 19.39 -8.70
CA GLY A 644 7.35 20.42 -8.79
C GLY A 644 7.54 21.62 -7.84
N TYR A 645 8.61 21.64 -7.05
CA TYR A 645 8.79 22.54 -5.90
C TYR A 645 10.21 23.09 -5.76
N ASP A 646 10.32 24.30 -5.19
CA ASP A 646 11.52 25.14 -5.19
C ASP A 646 12.45 24.86 -4.00
N ASP A 647 12.08 25.33 -2.82
CA ASP A 647 12.76 25.15 -1.53
C ASP A 647 12.03 24.10 -0.67
N ALA A 648 10.71 24.20 -0.57
CA ALA A 648 9.86 23.27 0.16
C ALA A 648 8.73 22.75 -0.74
N PHE A 649 8.21 21.56 -0.42
CA PHE A 649 7.04 20.97 -1.08
C PHE A 649 5.92 21.99 -1.20
N ALA A 650 5.21 21.98 -2.33
CA ALA A 650 4.18 22.97 -2.66
C ALA A 650 3.25 23.18 -1.46
N GLY A 651 3.06 24.44 -1.04
CA GLY A 651 2.33 24.75 0.20
C GLY A 651 0.89 24.23 0.21
N ASN A 652 0.35 23.92 -0.96
CA ASN A 652 -0.93 23.27 -1.24
C ASN A 652 -0.83 21.76 -1.55
N ALA A 653 0.24 21.07 -1.16
CA ALA A 653 0.29 19.62 -1.16
C ALA A 653 -0.40 19.04 0.10
N TYR A 654 -0.89 17.80 -0.01
CA TYR A 654 -1.34 16.98 1.12
C TYR A 654 -0.33 15.83 1.34
N TYR A 655 0.97 16.16 1.41
CA TYR A 655 2.05 15.18 1.37
C TYR A 655 1.86 14.06 2.40
N HIS A 656 1.85 12.81 1.94
CA HIS A 656 1.60 11.61 2.74
C HIS A 656 0.36 11.66 3.64
N SER A 657 -0.72 12.28 3.15
CA SER A 657 -2.02 12.32 3.82
C SER A 657 -3.05 11.46 3.09
N HIS A 658 -4.09 11.01 3.80
CA HIS A 658 -5.26 10.37 3.16
C HIS A 658 -6.06 11.36 2.29
N LEU A 659 -5.70 12.65 2.34
CA LEU A 659 -6.19 13.73 1.50
C LEU A 659 -5.38 13.96 0.20
N ASP A 660 -4.29 13.21 -0.06
CA ASP A 660 -3.52 13.28 -1.33
C ASP A 660 -4.31 12.63 -2.49
N LEU A 661 -5.48 13.21 -2.79
CA LEU A 661 -6.49 12.74 -3.73
C LEU A 661 -6.64 13.73 -4.88
N ASN A 662 -6.69 13.22 -6.11
CA ASN A 662 -7.17 13.99 -7.26
C ASN A 662 -8.65 14.35 -7.03
N SER A 663 -8.93 15.64 -6.84
CA SER A 663 -10.23 16.12 -6.36
C SER A 663 -10.64 17.44 -7.04
N THR A 664 -11.89 17.86 -6.90
CA THR A 664 -12.33 19.17 -7.44
C THR A 664 -11.70 20.34 -6.70
N ALA A 665 -11.28 20.17 -5.44
CA ALA A 665 -10.56 21.18 -4.66
C ALA A 665 -9.06 21.21 -4.98
N ARG A 666 -8.47 20.05 -5.32
CA ARG A 666 -7.09 19.92 -5.83
C ARG A 666 -7.04 18.93 -7.01
N PRO A 667 -7.19 19.41 -8.26
CA PRO A 667 -6.98 18.57 -9.43
C PRO A 667 -5.48 18.39 -9.68
N ILE A 668 -5.06 17.17 -10.01
CA ILE A 668 -3.70 16.90 -10.48
C ILE A 668 -3.54 17.45 -11.90
N ASN A 669 -2.49 18.22 -12.15
CA ASN A 669 -2.29 18.90 -13.43
C ASN A 669 -1.68 17.98 -14.49
N LEU A 670 -2.48 17.59 -15.49
CA LEU A 670 -2.05 16.73 -16.58
C LEU A 670 -1.14 17.44 -17.60
N ASP A 671 -1.21 18.77 -17.72
CA ASP A 671 -0.25 19.55 -18.52
C ASP A 671 1.13 19.54 -17.85
N SER A 672 1.19 19.70 -16.52
CA SER A 672 2.44 19.55 -15.75
C SER A 672 3.05 18.15 -15.89
N ILE A 673 2.23 17.10 -15.77
CA ILE A 673 2.70 15.72 -15.96
C ILE A 673 3.20 15.50 -17.40
N ALA A 674 2.55 16.06 -18.42
CA ALA A 674 2.99 15.96 -19.81
C ALA A 674 4.31 16.71 -20.07
N ALA A 675 4.49 17.88 -19.46
CA ALA A 675 5.75 18.63 -19.49
C ALA A 675 6.90 17.87 -18.82
N ALA A 676 6.69 17.37 -17.59
CA ALA A 676 7.66 16.55 -16.87
C ALA A 676 8.01 15.26 -17.64
N SER A 677 7.03 14.58 -18.24
CA SER A 677 7.25 13.42 -19.12
C SER A 677 8.18 13.76 -20.30
N THR A 678 7.97 14.93 -20.90
CA THR A 678 8.76 15.43 -22.04
C THR A 678 10.20 15.72 -21.63
N ALA A 679 10.39 16.42 -20.51
CA ALA A 679 11.71 16.74 -19.97
C ALA A 679 12.48 15.47 -19.60
N LEU A 680 11.86 14.51 -18.91
CA LEU A 680 12.48 13.24 -18.53
C LEU A 680 12.85 12.38 -19.75
N ALA A 681 11.99 12.29 -20.77
CA ALA A 681 12.29 11.54 -21.99
C ALA A 681 13.50 12.11 -22.73
N ARG A 682 13.56 13.44 -22.85
CA ARG A 682 14.70 14.14 -23.46
C ARG A 682 15.96 14.01 -22.61
N ALA A 683 15.86 14.13 -21.30
CA ALA A 683 16.99 13.97 -20.39
C ALA A 683 17.57 12.54 -20.44
N ALA A 684 16.72 11.51 -20.58
CA ALA A 684 17.17 10.13 -20.78
C ALA A 684 18.03 9.99 -22.05
N LEU A 685 17.58 10.56 -23.17
CA LEU A 685 18.29 10.50 -24.45
C LEU A 685 19.57 11.35 -24.43
N ALA A 686 19.54 12.54 -23.83
CA ALA A 686 20.70 13.42 -23.66
C ALA A 686 21.78 12.78 -22.77
N ALA A 687 21.40 12.17 -21.65
CA ALA A 687 22.30 11.44 -20.77
C ALA A 687 22.84 10.14 -21.39
N SER A 688 22.12 9.57 -22.36
CA SER A 688 22.62 8.45 -23.17
C SER A 688 23.71 8.91 -24.16
N TYR A 689 23.55 10.11 -24.74
CA TYR A 689 24.46 10.73 -25.72
C TYR A 689 25.81 11.15 -25.13
N ASP A 690 25.86 11.48 -23.83
CA ASP A 690 27.05 11.95 -23.11
C ASP A 690 28.28 11.02 -23.26
N ASP A 691 29.27 11.47 -24.03
CA ASP A 691 30.54 10.78 -24.30
C ASP A 691 31.68 11.17 -23.33
N GLY A 692 31.37 11.94 -22.27
CA GLY A 692 32.36 12.49 -21.35
C GLY A 692 33.01 13.79 -21.83
N THR A 693 32.46 14.46 -22.85
CA THR A 693 32.89 15.83 -23.25
C THR A 693 32.16 16.95 -22.50
N GLY A 694 31.12 16.63 -21.73
CA GLY A 694 30.35 17.62 -20.97
C GLY A 694 29.38 18.49 -21.80
N ASP A 695 29.17 18.19 -23.08
CA ASP A 695 28.30 18.96 -23.99
C ASP A 695 26.79 18.78 -23.70
N TYR A 696 26.33 19.31 -22.56
CA TYR A 696 24.93 19.24 -22.15
C TYR A 696 24.00 20.06 -23.07
N GLU A 697 24.50 21.14 -23.70
CA GLU A 697 23.72 21.93 -24.67
C GLU A 697 23.46 21.12 -25.95
N GLY A 698 24.50 20.50 -26.52
CA GLY A 698 24.40 19.63 -27.68
C GLY A 698 23.56 18.38 -27.41
N ALA A 699 23.73 17.75 -26.24
CA ALA A 699 22.95 16.59 -25.82
C ALA A 699 21.45 16.92 -25.65
N ALA A 700 21.12 18.05 -25.02
CA ALA A 700 19.73 18.50 -24.82
C ALA A 700 19.07 18.91 -26.16
N GLN A 701 19.81 19.54 -27.08
CA GLN A 701 19.31 19.86 -28.42
C GLN A 701 19.07 18.58 -29.25
N TYR A 702 20.02 17.65 -29.28
CA TYR A 702 19.86 16.35 -29.95
C TYR A 702 18.62 15.62 -29.45
N ALA A 703 18.42 15.58 -28.13
CA ALA A 703 17.25 14.94 -27.55
C ALA A 703 15.94 15.67 -27.87
N SER A 704 15.97 17.00 -27.95
CA SER A 704 14.80 17.83 -28.28
C SER A 704 14.39 17.74 -29.75
N ASP A 705 15.34 17.50 -30.66
CA ASP A 705 15.09 17.29 -32.10
C ASP A 705 14.45 15.93 -32.38
N LEU A 706 14.77 14.90 -31.59
CA LEU A 706 14.21 13.55 -31.75
C LEU A 706 12.89 13.34 -30.97
N ILE A 707 12.74 13.91 -29.77
CA ILE A 707 11.60 13.61 -28.89
C ILE A 707 10.62 14.80 -28.87
N PRO A 708 9.39 14.64 -29.41
CA PRO A 708 8.36 15.69 -29.40
C PRO A 708 7.76 15.89 -28.01
N ALA A 709 7.15 17.05 -27.79
CA ALA A 709 6.40 17.34 -26.57
C ALA A 709 5.11 16.51 -26.48
N LEU A 710 4.82 15.99 -25.29
CA LEU A 710 3.58 15.29 -24.99
C LEU A 710 2.44 16.29 -24.72
N SER A 711 1.22 15.94 -25.12
CA SER A 711 0.01 16.69 -24.75
C SER A 711 -0.69 16.02 -23.56
N SER A 712 -1.26 16.83 -22.67
CA SER A 712 -2.24 16.41 -21.65
C SER A 712 -3.43 15.61 -22.22
N SER A 713 -3.74 15.78 -23.50
CA SER A 713 -4.81 15.07 -24.23
C SER A 713 -4.36 13.74 -24.89
N ASP A 714 -3.15 13.25 -24.59
CA ASP A 714 -2.71 11.93 -25.05
C ASP A 714 -3.55 10.80 -24.43
N ASP A 715 -4.08 9.93 -25.29
CA ASP A 715 -4.98 8.82 -24.93
C ASP A 715 -4.35 7.83 -23.91
N THR A 716 -3.02 7.72 -23.85
CA THR A 716 -2.34 6.88 -22.85
C THR A 716 -2.19 7.60 -21.52
N LEU A 717 -1.85 8.90 -21.52
CA LEU A 717 -1.87 9.74 -20.32
C LEU A 717 -3.29 9.80 -19.72
N GLU A 718 -4.33 10.08 -20.51
CA GLU A 718 -5.71 10.08 -20.01
C GLU A 718 -6.12 8.74 -19.37
N LYS A 719 -5.71 7.60 -19.95
CA LYS A 719 -6.02 6.27 -19.40
C LYS A 719 -5.25 6.01 -18.12
N LEU A 720 -3.94 6.23 -18.12
CA LEU A 720 -3.11 6.04 -16.93
C LEU A 720 -3.54 6.96 -15.79
N ALA A 721 -3.87 8.22 -16.07
CA ALA A 721 -4.32 9.19 -15.08
C ALA A 721 -5.61 8.71 -14.38
N ARG A 722 -6.65 8.30 -15.14
CA ARG A 722 -7.88 7.72 -14.56
C ARG A 722 -7.57 6.49 -13.70
N CYS A 723 -6.65 5.64 -14.13
CA CYS A 723 -6.27 4.45 -13.38
C CYS A 723 -5.50 4.75 -12.09
N LEU A 724 -4.55 5.69 -12.14
CA LEU A 724 -3.62 5.98 -11.05
C LEU A 724 -4.15 7.05 -10.08
N LEU A 725 -5.22 7.77 -10.45
CA LEU A 725 -5.82 8.86 -9.67
C LEU A 725 -7.30 8.64 -9.29
N GLU A 726 -8.04 7.73 -9.96
CA GLU A 726 -9.48 7.52 -9.72
C GLU A 726 -9.82 6.04 -9.42
N ASP A 727 -9.36 5.09 -10.23
CA ASP A 727 -9.65 3.65 -10.08
C ASP A 727 -8.44 2.76 -10.41
N GLY A 728 -7.71 2.32 -9.39
CA GLY A 728 -6.57 1.41 -9.51
C GLY A 728 -6.92 0.02 -10.03
N ASN A 729 -8.22 -0.32 -10.09
CA ASN A 729 -8.73 -1.56 -10.67
C ASN A 729 -9.26 -1.40 -12.11
N CYS A 730 -8.97 -0.27 -12.76
CA CYS A 730 -9.38 0.01 -14.13
C CYS A 730 -9.03 -1.13 -15.12
N ASP A 731 -9.81 -1.26 -16.19
CA ASP A 731 -9.57 -2.28 -17.21
C ASP A 731 -8.17 -2.20 -17.85
N PHE A 732 -7.53 -1.02 -17.91
CA PHE A 732 -6.22 -0.82 -18.54
C PHE A 732 -5.07 -1.46 -17.73
N LEU A 733 -4.86 -1.10 -16.45
CA LEU A 733 -3.85 -1.74 -15.59
C LEU A 733 -4.15 -3.24 -15.43
N VAL A 734 -5.43 -3.58 -15.27
CA VAL A 734 -5.87 -4.98 -15.16
C VAL A 734 -5.62 -5.76 -16.46
N GLN A 735 -5.66 -5.14 -17.64
CA GLN A 735 -5.32 -5.77 -18.92
C GLN A 735 -3.82 -6.08 -19.02
N TYR A 736 -2.94 -5.14 -18.64
CA TYR A 736 -1.49 -5.38 -18.58
C TYR A 736 -1.13 -6.47 -17.57
N GLY A 737 -1.60 -6.35 -16.33
CA GLY A 737 -1.34 -7.35 -15.29
C GLY A 737 -1.87 -8.75 -15.63
N LYS A 738 -3.01 -8.87 -16.32
CA LYS A 738 -3.54 -10.16 -16.80
C LYS A 738 -2.61 -10.84 -17.82
N VAL A 739 -1.98 -10.08 -18.72
CA VAL A 739 -1.03 -10.64 -19.70
C VAL A 739 0.30 -10.96 -19.03
N GLU A 740 0.81 -10.09 -18.16
CA GLU A 740 2.07 -10.36 -17.44
C GLU A 740 1.99 -11.61 -16.56
N ARG A 741 0.87 -11.79 -15.84
CA ARG A 741 0.57 -13.06 -15.15
C ARG A 741 0.60 -14.27 -16.09
N ALA A 742 0.14 -14.13 -17.34
CA ALA A 742 0.18 -15.22 -18.32
C ALA A 742 1.62 -15.52 -18.77
N ASN A 743 2.46 -14.48 -18.93
CA ASN A 743 3.89 -14.59 -19.22
C ASN A 743 4.63 -15.35 -18.09
N ILE A 744 4.50 -14.88 -16.84
CA ILE A 744 5.09 -15.52 -15.65
C ILE A 744 4.65 -16.99 -15.54
N LYS A 745 3.37 -17.27 -15.77
CA LYS A 745 2.81 -18.64 -15.78
C LYS A 745 3.39 -19.52 -16.90
N GLN A 746 3.72 -18.96 -18.05
CA GLN A 746 4.30 -19.69 -19.17
C GLN A 746 5.76 -20.05 -18.88
N ASP A 747 6.55 -19.08 -18.40
CA ASP A 747 7.97 -19.19 -18.03
C ASP A 747 8.15 -20.17 -16.86
N THR A 748 7.50 -19.92 -15.72
CA THR A 748 7.61 -20.76 -14.51
C THR A 748 6.80 -22.06 -14.56
N GLY A 749 5.83 -22.15 -15.49
CA GLY A 749 4.84 -23.23 -15.53
C GLY A 749 3.77 -23.20 -14.45
N THR A 750 3.79 -22.23 -13.53
CA THR A 750 2.88 -22.16 -12.37
C THR A 750 2.04 -20.89 -12.41
N ASP A 751 0.71 -21.03 -12.34
CA ASP A 751 -0.22 -19.89 -12.27
C ASP A 751 -0.45 -19.51 -10.81
N LEU A 752 0.14 -18.40 -10.35
CA LEU A 752 -0.04 -17.91 -8.98
C LEU A 752 -1.29 -17.06 -8.78
N GLY A 753 -1.99 -16.62 -9.82
CA GLY A 753 -3.02 -15.58 -9.73
C GLY A 753 -2.48 -14.17 -9.96
N MET A 754 -3.36 -13.17 -9.81
CA MET A 754 -2.94 -11.75 -9.69
C MET A 754 -2.48 -11.50 -8.24
N GLY A 755 -1.55 -10.57 -8.03
CA GLY A 755 -1.26 -10.02 -6.70
C GLY A 755 -2.31 -9.02 -6.23
N THR A 756 -1.95 -8.28 -5.18
CA THR A 756 -2.77 -7.28 -4.51
C THR A 756 -3.33 -6.24 -5.51
N PRO A 757 -4.65 -5.96 -5.51
CA PRO A 757 -5.23 -4.89 -6.31
C PRO A 757 -4.77 -3.51 -5.80
N LEU A 758 -4.68 -2.52 -6.68
CA LEU A 758 -4.29 -1.15 -6.30
C LEU A 758 -5.42 -0.39 -5.55
N GLY A 759 -6.68 -0.86 -5.66
CA GLY A 759 -7.81 -0.27 -4.93
C GLY A 759 -8.68 0.67 -5.76
N THR A 760 -9.81 1.09 -5.18
CA THR A 760 -10.74 2.07 -5.76
C THR A 760 -11.33 2.93 -4.61
N PRO A 761 -10.80 4.13 -4.32
CA PRO A 761 -9.66 4.79 -4.97
C PRO A 761 -8.33 4.02 -4.78
N PRO A 762 -7.29 4.32 -5.57
CA PRO A 762 -5.95 3.80 -5.37
C PRO A 762 -5.45 3.94 -3.92
N THR A 763 -4.68 2.96 -3.44
CA THR A 763 -3.80 3.10 -2.27
C THR A 763 -2.39 2.60 -2.64
N TYR A 764 -1.40 3.45 -2.43
CA TYR A 764 0.01 3.20 -2.74
C TYR A 764 0.80 2.72 -1.52
N TYR A 765 0.12 2.28 -0.46
CA TYR A 765 0.77 1.61 0.65
C TYR A 765 1.39 0.27 0.19
N PRO A 766 2.70 0.03 0.36
CA PRO A 766 3.37 -1.17 -0.17
C PRO A 766 2.92 -2.46 0.52
N GLY A 767 2.59 -2.37 1.82
CA GLY A 767 2.17 -3.51 2.64
C GLY A 767 3.29 -4.49 2.98
N VAL A 768 2.89 -5.62 3.55
CA VAL A 768 3.78 -6.71 3.95
C VAL A 768 4.43 -7.44 2.76
N TYR A 769 5.72 -7.72 2.86
CA TYR A 769 6.47 -8.52 1.90
C TYR A 769 6.18 -10.02 2.13
N ASP A 770 5.18 -10.56 1.42
CA ASP A 770 4.70 -11.94 1.53
C ASP A 770 4.50 -12.60 0.15
N SER A 771 4.36 -13.93 0.15
CA SER A 771 4.07 -14.77 -1.03
C SER A 771 2.85 -14.36 -1.90
N SER A 772 2.01 -13.45 -1.42
CA SER A 772 0.88 -12.86 -2.12
C SER A 772 1.09 -11.39 -2.50
N ASN A 773 1.94 -10.70 -1.77
CA ASN A 773 2.33 -9.30 -1.96
C ASN A 773 3.86 -9.22 -2.11
N GLY A 774 4.35 -9.63 -3.29
CA GLY A 774 5.70 -9.35 -3.74
C GLY A 774 6.82 -10.32 -3.33
N GLN A 775 6.74 -11.11 -2.25
CA GLN A 775 7.83 -12.02 -1.87
C GLN A 775 8.02 -13.14 -2.90
N GLY A 776 9.18 -13.13 -3.56
CA GLY A 776 9.64 -14.24 -4.39
C GLY A 776 10.03 -15.48 -3.56
N PHE A 777 9.90 -16.66 -4.13
CA PHE A 777 10.26 -17.93 -3.51
C PHE A 777 10.67 -18.98 -4.54
N VAL A 778 11.45 -19.99 -4.14
CA VAL A 778 11.76 -21.15 -4.98
C VAL A 778 10.84 -22.33 -4.66
N GLN A 779 10.39 -23.03 -5.70
CA GLN A 779 9.73 -24.33 -5.61
C GLN A 779 10.71 -25.43 -5.99
N VAL A 780 10.79 -26.48 -5.17
CA VAL A 780 11.70 -27.63 -5.36
C VAL A 780 10.91 -28.91 -5.16
N GLY A 781 10.61 -29.62 -6.24
CA GLY A 781 9.69 -30.76 -6.29
C GLY A 781 8.27 -30.36 -5.87
N THR A 782 7.95 -30.57 -4.58
CA THR A 782 6.70 -30.13 -3.95
C THR A 782 6.93 -29.20 -2.74
N GLY A 783 8.18 -28.94 -2.37
CA GLY A 783 8.56 -27.96 -1.36
C GLY A 783 8.54 -26.54 -1.93
N ARG A 784 8.41 -25.54 -1.04
CA ARG A 784 8.50 -24.12 -1.36
C ARG A 784 9.26 -23.41 -0.25
N TYR A 785 10.18 -22.54 -0.63
CA TYR A 785 11.13 -21.94 0.29
C TYR A 785 11.38 -20.47 -0.08
N GLY A 786 11.43 -19.58 0.92
CA GLY A 786 11.76 -18.17 0.69
C GLY A 786 13.23 -17.96 0.29
N SER A 787 14.08 -18.94 0.62
CA SER A 787 15.51 -19.04 0.34
C SER A 787 15.90 -20.52 0.52
N TYR A 788 16.91 -21.04 -0.19
CA TYR A 788 17.18 -22.48 -0.21
C TYR A 788 18.67 -22.79 -0.41
N THR A 789 19.20 -23.74 0.35
CA THR A 789 20.62 -24.16 0.24
C THR A 789 20.77 -25.65 -0.10
N GLY A 790 19.68 -26.31 -0.49
CA GLY A 790 19.69 -27.68 -1.01
C GLY A 790 19.95 -27.76 -2.51
N GLU A 791 20.90 -26.97 -3.04
CA GLU A 791 21.25 -26.85 -4.46
C GLU A 791 21.33 -28.19 -5.22
N GLU A 792 21.93 -29.24 -4.64
CA GLU A 792 21.95 -30.60 -5.21
C GLU A 792 20.55 -31.13 -5.59
N GLU A 793 19.48 -30.72 -4.90
CA GLU A 793 18.10 -31.15 -5.16
C GLU A 793 17.38 -30.36 -6.25
N TYR A 794 17.83 -29.14 -6.54
CA TYR A 794 17.26 -28.33 -7.61
C TYR A 794 17.55 -28.94 -8.99
N GLY A 795 16.61 -28.78 -9.93
CA GLY A 795 16.75 -29.34 -11.27
C GLY A 795 16.44 -30.84 -11.41
N LYS A 796 16.20 -31.54 -10.29
CA LYS A 796 15.75 -32.94 -10.27
C LYS A 796 14.29 -33.11 -10.70
N SER A 797 13.48 -32.04 -10.73
CA SER A 797 12.08 -32.05 -11.16
C SER A 797 11.73 -30.94 -12.17
N ASN A 798 10.87 -31.25 -13.13
CA ASN A 798 10.39 -30.26 -14.11
C ASN A 798 9.34 -29.27 -13.55
N ALA A 799 9.07 -29.31 -12.24
CA ALA A 799 8.27 -28.33 -11.50
C ALA A 799 9.14 -27.37 -10.65
N ASP A 800 10.47 -27.51 -10.74
CA ASP A 800 11.43 -26.69 -10.02
C ASP A 800 11.56 -25.34 -10.74
N ALA A 801 11.26 -24.26 -10.04
CA ALA A 801 11.18 -22.92 -10.60
C ALA A 801 11.23 -21.85 -9.51
N PHE A 802 11.72 -20.67 -9.86
CA PHE A 802 11.55 -19.44 -9.10
C PHE A 802 10.17 -18.88 -9.39
N LEU A 803 9.52 -18.37 -8.35
CA LEU A 803 8.12 -17.97 -8.36
C LEU A 803 7.95 -16.62 -7.69
N LEU A 804 7.15 -15.75 -8.32
CA LEU A 804 6.91 -14.38 -7.88
C LEU A 804 5.46 -14.01 -8.16
N ARG A 805 4.82 -13.30 -7.23
CA ARG A 805 3.50 -12.67 -7.44
C ARG A 805 3.62 -11.17 -7.10
N PRO A 806 3.98 -10.34 -8.09
CA PRO A 806 3.97 -8.88 -7.93
C PRO A 806 2.56 -8.35 -7.71
N SER A 807 2.43 -7.13 -7.17
CA SER A 807 1.14 -6.43 -7.06
C SER A 807 0.53 -6.13 -8.44
N LEU A 808 -0.72 -5.67 -8.50
CA LEU A 808 -1.34 -5.22 -9.75
C LEU A 808 -0.57 -4.07 -10.40
N LEU A 809 -0.11 -3.10 -9.59
CA LEU A 809 0.68 -1.96 -10.05
C LEU A 809 2.04 -2.43 -10.60
N GLU A 810 2.79 -3.23 -9.82
CA GLU A 810 4.08 -3.79 -10.24
C GLU A 810 3.97 -4.60 -11.54
N SER A 811 2.92 -5.44 -11.65
CA SER A 811 2.64 -6.22 -12.86
C SER A 811 2.28 -5.35 -14.06
N ALA A 812 1.55 -4.25 -13.84
CA ALA A 812 1.16 -3.32 -14.90
C ALA A 812 2.33 -2.45 -15.37
N VAL A 813 3.13 -1.89 -14.45
CA VAL A 813 4.35 -1.11 -14.76
C VAL A 813 5.33 -1.96 -15.56
N HIS A 814 5.61 -3.20 -15.14
CA HIS A 814 6.46 -4.12 -15.90
C HIS A 814 5.92 -4.41 -17.31
N GLY A 815 4.60 -4.65 -17.42
CA GLY A 815 3.94 -4.87 -18.71
C GLY A 815 3.96 -3.64 -19.63
N LEU A 816 3.86 -2.44 -19.06
CA LEU A 816 3.88 -1.16 -19.78
C LEU A 816 5.30 -0.79 -20.23
N LEU A 817 6.32 -0.96 -19.38
CA LEU A 817 7.72 -0.70 -19.76
C LEU A 817 8.19 -1.63 -20.88
N ASN A 818 7.79 -2.90 -20.86
CA ASN A 818 7.97 -3.79 -22.01
C ASN A 818 7.24 -3.27 -23.25
N ASP A 819 5.97 -2.85 -23.14
CA ASP A 819 5.19 -2.33 -24.28
C ASP A 819 5.66 -0.97 -24.81
N PHE A 820 6.37 -0.17 -24.01
CA PHE A 820 6.85 1.15 -24.38
C PHE A 820 8.27 1.10 -24.94
N LEU A 821 9.21 0.50 -24.23
CA LEU A 821 10.62 0.43 -24.65
C LEU A 821 10.89 -0.74 -25.61
N GLY A 822 10.13 -1.84 -25.50
CA GLY A 822 10.36 -3.05 -26.30
C GLY A 822 9.87 -2.99 -27.75
N ARG A 823 9.34 -1.86 -28.23
CA ARG A 823 8.80 -1.74 -29.60
C ARG A 823 9.87 -1.62 -30.68
N GLY A 824 11.13 -1.38 -30.29
CA GLY A 824 12.33 -1.81 -31.01
C GLY A 824 12.30 -1.62 -32.53
N GLY A 825 12.08 -0.38 -33.01
CA GLY A 825 12.37 -0.03 -34.40
C GLY A 825 11.55 -0.75 -35.49
N SER A 826 10.30 -1.15 -35.23
CA SER A 826 9.37 -1.65 -36.28
C SER A 826 8.88 -0.56 -37.27
N ALA A 827 9.73 0.44 -37.52
CA ALA A 827 9.61 1.46 -38.55
C ALA A 827 10.96 1.68 -39.29
N SER A 828 11.93 0.77 -39.10
CA SER A 828 13.20 0.80 -39.82
C SER A 828 12.97 0.39 -41.29
N SER A 829 13.09 1.36 -42.19
CA SER A 829 12.81 1.17 -43.62
C SER A 829 13.73 0.10 -44.25
N GLY A 830 13.15 -0.90 -44.91
CA GLY A 830 13.92 -1.96 -45.57
C GLY A 830 14.90 -1.45 -46.64
N GLU A 831 16.20 -1.68 -46.42
CA GLU A 831 17.27 -1.40 -47.38
C GLU A 831 17.32 -2.42 -48.55
N ASP A 832 16.23 -2.54 -49.31
CA ASP A 832 16.21 -3.23 -50.62
C ASP A 832 15.46 -2.34 -51.63
N GLY A 833 16.23 -1.59 -52.43
CA GLY A 833 15.72 -0.44 -53.20
C GLY A 833 14.94 -0.77 -54.48
N GLU A 834 13.67 -1.16 -54.36
CA GLU A 834 12.66 -1.05 -55.43
C GLU A 834 11.49 -0.14 -55.01
N GLU A 835 11.07 0.78 -55.89
CA GLU A 835 9.93 1.68 -55.66
C GLU A 835 8.60 0.89 -55.69
N GLY A 836 8.11 0.45 -54.53
CA GLY A 836 6.83 -0.24 -54.35
C GLY A 836 5.68 0.70 -53.95
N ASP A 837 4.55 0.63 -54.66
CA ASP A 837 3.35 1.45 -54.40
C ASP A 837 2.57 0.98 -53.13
N GLY A 838 2.89 1.58 -51.97
CA GLY A 838 1.94 1.79 -50.87
C GLY A 838 1.74 0.67 -49.82
N ASP A 839 1.15 1.09 -48.70
CA ASP A 839 0.47 0.27 -47.67
C ASP A 839 1.32 -0.78 -46.91
N GLY A 840 2.62 -0.48 -46.67
CA GLY A 840 3.54 -1.32 -45.88
C GLY A 840 3.96 -0.69 -44.54
N GLU A 841 3.12 -0.80 -43.51
CA GLU A 841 3.58 -0.71 -42.10
C GLU A 841 3.97 -2.13 -41.65
N ASP A 842 5.18 -2.32 -41.10
CA ASP A 842 5.59 -3.61 -40.52
C ASP A 842 4.91 -3.83 -39.16
N GLU A 843 3.64 -4.22 -39.22
CA GLU A 843 2.75 -4.31 -38.05
C GLU A 843 3.27 -5.35 -37.04
N LEU A 844 3.58 -4.88 -35.81
CA LEU A 844 3.95 -5.73 -34.66
C LEU A 844 3.05 -6.95 -34.56
N ILE A 845 3.63 -8.13 -34.32
CA ILE A 845 2.88 -9.40 -34.34
C ILE A 845 1.87 -9.43 -33.18
N SER A 846 0.61 -9.75 -33.48
CA SER A 846 -0.48 -9.80 -32.48
C SER A 846 -0.46 -11.10 -31.67
N CYS A 847 -0.69 -11.02 -30.35
CA CYS A 847 -0.54 -12.15 -29.41
C CYS A 847 -1.65 -12.21 -28.35
N GLU A 848 -1.84 -13.39 -27.76
CA GLU A 848 -2.59 -13.60 -26.52
C GLU A 848 -1.67 -13.95 -25.33
N GLY A 849 -0.49 -14.53 -25.60
CA GLY A 849 0.59 -14.75 -24.63
C GLY A 849 1.96 -14.95 -25.30
N THR A 850 3.03 -15.01 -24.51
CA THR A 850 4.42 -15.02 -25.02
C THR A 850 4.78 -16.22 -25.92
N ASP A 851 4.06 -17.34 -25.86
CA ASP A 851 4.25 -18.46 -26.81
C ASP A 851 4.02 -18.01 -28.27
N ASP A 852 3.09 -17.08 -28.51
CA ASP A 852 2.81 -16.49 -29.84
C ASP A 852 3.99 -15.64 -30.36
N CYS A 853 4.83 -15.15 -29.46
CA CYS A 853 5.97 -14.28 -29.76
C CYS A 853 7.29 -15.04 -29.98
N SER A 854 7.29 -16.37 -29.83
CA SER A 854 8.48 -17.22 -29.89
C SER A 854 9.23 -17.26 -31.24
N SER A 855 8.73 -16.56 -32.27
CA SER A 855 9.33 -16.50 -33.60
C SER A 855 9.34 -15.11 -34.24
N VAL A 856 9.30 -14.02 -33.44
CA VAL A 856 9.45 -12.67 -34.00
C VAL A 856 10.92 -12.39 -34.36
N PRO A 857 11.23 -11.78 -35.52
CA PRO A 857 12.62 -11.59 -35.97
C PRO A 857 13.30 -10.36 -35.36
N TYR A 858 12.53 -9.42 -34.81
CA TYR A 858 13.03 -8.15 -34.30
C TYR A 858 13.49 -8.19 -32.82
N CYS A 859 13.30 -9.32 -32.13
CA CYS A 859 13.77 -9.53 -30.75
C CYS A 859 14.77 -10.70 -30.68
N SER A 860 15.84 -10.61 -31.47
CA SER A 860 16.89 -11.65 -31.54
C SER A 860 18.29 -11.09 -31.86
N SER A 861 18.57 -9.84 -31.48
CA SER A 861 19.89 -9.20 -31.65
C SER A 861 20.95 -9.76 -30.69
N SER A 862 20.52 -10.24 -29.52
CA SER A 862 21.34 -10.79 -28.43
C SER A 862 20.74 -12.10 -27.91
N PRO A 863 21.53 -13.07 -27.39
CA PRO A 863 20.99 -14.26 -26.71
C PRO A 863 20.18 -13.95 -25.44
N ALA A 864 20.34 -12.75 -24.87
CA ALA A 864 19.53 -12.25 -23.75
C ALA A 864 18.27 -11.50 -24.22
N ASP A 865 18.22 -11.09 -25.49
CA ASP A 865 17.03 -10.46 -26.07
C ASP A 865 15.98 -11.54 -26.36
N ARG A 866 14.74 -11.26 -25.95
CA ARG A 866 13.62 -12.22 -25.99
C ARG A 866 12.32 -11.48 -26.20
N ALA A 867 11.40 -12.05 -26.97
CA ALA A 867 10.08 -11.46 -27.15
C ALA A 867 9.12 -11.80 -26.01
N VAL A 868 8.18 -10.89 -25.75
CA VAL A 868 7.13 -10.98 -24.71
C VAL A 868 5.81 -10.41 -25.23
N CYS A 869 4.69 -10.98 -24.82
CA CYS A 869 3.35 -10.45 -25.13
C CYS A 869 2.92 -9.42 -24.08
N THR A 870 2.29 -8.32 -24.50
CA THR A 870 1.93 -7.20 -23.62
C THR A 870 0.42 -6.99 -23.48
N GLY A 871 0.04 -6.05 -22.60
CA GLY A 871 -1.34 -5.58 -22.49
C GLY A 871 -1.91 -5.04 -23.82
N SER A 872 -1.08 -4.44 -24.69
CA SER A 872 -1.53 -3.95 -26.01
C SER A 872 -1.88 -5.07 -27.01
N LYS A 873 -1.66 -6.34 -26.64
CA LYS A 873 -1.82 -7.55 -27.48
C LYS A 873 -0.85 -7.60 -28.65
N LYS A 874 0.33 -6.98 -28.49
CA LYS A 874 1.46 -7.07 -29.42
C LYS A 874 2.65 -7.78 -28.79
N CYS A 875 3.42 -8.46 -29.64
CA CYS A 875 4.74 -8.99 -29.31
C CYS A 875 5.77 -7.87 -29.39
N VAL A 876 6.45 -7.64 -28.28
CA VAL A 876 7.53 -6.66 -28.13
C VAL A 876 8.75 -7.35 -27.55
N CYS A 877 9.89 -6.68 -27.50
CA CYS A 877 11.09 -7.22 -26.89
C CYS A 877 11.11 -6.96 -25.38
N SER A 878 11.62 -7.92 -24.60
CA SER A 878 11.68 -7.83 -23.14
C SER A 878 12.73 -6.80 -22.74
N ARG A 879 12.30 -5.75 -22.06
CA ARG A 879 13.15 -4.66 -21.54
C ARG A 879 13.04 -4.50 -20.03
N SER A 880 11.90 -4.90 -19.43
CA SER A 880 11.63 -4.77 -18.00
C SER A 880 11.90 -6.04 -17.20
N ASN A 881 12.20 -5.83 -15.91
CA ASN A 881 12.52 -6.82 -14.88
C ASN A 881 11.99 -6.37 -13.51
N TYR A 882 11.82 -7.35 -12.61
CA TYR A 882 11.54 -7.10 -11.19
C TYR A 882 12.83 -7.12 -10.36
N HIS A 883 12.86 -6.36 -9.28
CA HIS A 883 13.87 -6.43 -8.23
C HIS A 883 13.17 -6.47 -6.87
N PRO A 884 13.58 -7.32 -5.91
CA PRO A 884 12.99 -7.29 -4.57
C PRO A 884 13.22 -5.92 -3.92
N ALA A 885 12.17 -5.40 -3.28
CA ALA A 885 12.25 -4.30 -2.33
C ALA A 885 12.08 -4.90 -0.93
N LEU A 886 13.21 -5.18 -0.28
CA LEU A 886 13.33 -5.72 1.06
C LEU A 886 14.53 -5.03 1.73
N ASP A 887 14.34 -4.54 2.95
CA ASP A 887 15.38 -3.87 3.75
C ASP A 887 16.64 -4.75 3.84
N GLU A 888 17.81 -4.19 3.52
CA GLU A 888 19.07 -4.94 3.39
C GLU A 888 19.54 -5.65 4.67
N ALA A 889 19.03 -5.24 5.83
CA ALA A 889 19.26 -5.92 7.09
C ALA A 889 18.40 -7.19 7.24
N LEU A 890 17.66 -7.61 6.20
CA LEU A 890 16.78 -8.76 6.20
C LEU A 890 17.06 -9.69 5.01
N ILE A 891 17.21 -10.98 5.29
CA ILE A 891 17.24 -12.03 4.26
C ILE A 891 16.17 -13.09 4.53
N PRO A 892 15.51 -13.66 3.49
CA PRO A 892 14.62 -14.81 3.67
C PRO A 892 15.41 -16.00 4.24
N ALA A 893 14.85 -16.65 5.26
CA ALA A 893 15.58 -17.69 5.99
C ALA A 893 15.75 -18.97 5.14
N PRO A 894 16.98 -19.52 5.01
CA PRO A 894 17.27 -20.64 4.14
C PRO A 894 16.57 -21.93 4.58
N ASN A 895 15.90 -22.58 3.63
CA ASN A 895 15.10 -23.80 3.80
C ASN A 895 13.83 -23.65 4.66
N ASN A 896 13.46 -22.42 5.03
CA ASN A 896 12.14 -22.08 5.57
C ASN A 896 11.15 -21.71 4.46
N PHE A 897 9.86 -21.79 4.76
CA PHE A 897 8.78 -21.27 3.92
C PHE A 897 8.85 -19.72 3.83
N THR A 898 8.06 -19.11 2.94
CA THR A 898 7.89 -17.64 2.88
C THR A 898 7.39 -17.06 4.21
N GLY A 899 7.67 -15.78 4.46
CA GLY A 899 7.34 -15.10 5.72
C GLY A 899 8.29 -15.35 6.90
N PHE A 900 9.42 -16.02 6.67
CA PHE A 900 10.50 -16.18 7.66
C PHE A 900 11.74 -15.44 7.20
N PHE A 901 12.26 -14.53 8.04
CA PHE A 901 13.40 -13.68 7.73
C PHE A 901 14.43 -13.71 8.86
N LEU A 902 15.71 -13.70 8.52
CA LEU A 902 16.81 -13.49 9.45
C LEU A 902 17.20 -12.01 9.41
N VAL A 903 17.54 -11.45 10.57
CA VAL A 903 18.13 -10.10 10.68
C VAL A 903 19.64 -10.22 10.53
N ARG A 904 20.23 -9.36 9.68
CA ARG A 904 21.67 -9.16 9.48
C ARG A 904 22.02 -7.77 10.02
N ASP A 905 22.64 -7.72 11.18
CA ASP A 905 22.90 -6.47 11.93
C ASP A 905 24.34 -6.36 12.46
N GLY A 906 25.25 -7.21 12.00
CA GLY A 906 26.68 -7.09 12.25
C GLY A 906 27.16 -7.59 13.63
N GLU A 907 26.33 -8.29 14.40
CA GLU A 907 26.77 -8.92 15.66
C GLU A 907 27.76 -10.08 15.44
N ASP A 908 27.82 -10.66 14.23
CA ASP A 908 28.85 -11.62 13.79
C ASP A 908 29.92 -10.93 12.91
N GLU A 909 31.20 -11.01 13.28
CA GLU A 909 32.36 -10.33 12.65
C GLU A 909 32.67 -10.73 11.18
N ASN A 910 31.78 -11.46 10.50
CA ASN A 910 31.98 -12.01 9.14
C ASN A 910 30.74 -11.87 8.24
N ASP A 911 29.73 -11.10 8.64
CA ASP A 911 28.49 -10.89 7.86
C ASP A 911 28.48 -9.47 7.26
N ASP A 912 28.32 -9.37 5.93
CA ASP A 912 28.20 -8.09 5.19
C ASP A 912 26.83 -7.42 5.45
N ALA A 913 26.61 -7.07 6.72
CA ALA A 913 25.39 -6.50 7.27
C ALA A 913 25.39 -4.97 7.17
N ASP A 914 24.20 -4.38 7.29
CA ASP A 914 23.96 -2.94 7.20
C ASP A 914 24.41 -2.13 8.45
N GLU A 915 25.29 -2.68 9.28
CA GLU A 915 25.81 -2.11 10.55
C GLU A 915 24.74 -1.60 11.57
N GLY A 916 23.46 -1.82 11.30
CA GLY A 916 22.33 -1.32 12.10
C GLY A 916 21.74 0.01 11.63
N VAL A 917 22.05 0.48 10.42
CA VAL A 917 21.70 1.82 9.92
C VAL A 917 20.23 1.93 9.48
N SER A 918 19.68 0.91 8.81
CA SER A 918 18.34 0.95 8.20
C SER A 918 17.20 0.99 9.21
N ALA A 919 16.05 1.48 8.78
CA ALA A 919 14.87 1.58 9.63
C ALA A 919 14.23 0.21 9.96
N MET A 920 14.36 -0.79 9.06
CA MET A 920 13.83 -2.15 9.22
C MET A 920 12.36 -2.18 9.66
N TYR A 921 11.48 -1.55 8.87
CA TYR A 921 10.06 -1.50 9.16
C TYR A 921 9.38 -2.88 9.01
N THR A 922 8.57 -3.25 9.99
CA THR A 922 7.76 -4.48 9.96
C THR A 922 6.33 -4.22 10.46
N GLU A 923 5.36 -4.93 9.90
CA GLU A 923 3.94 -4.78 10.20
C GLU A 923 3.39 -6.04 10.91
N PRO A 924 2.76 -5.91 12.11
CA PRO A 924 2.28 -7.03 12.91
C PRO A 924 1.05 -7.72 12.34
N PHE A 925 1.01 -9.05 12.44
CA PHE A 925 -0.17 -9.85 12.14
C PHE A 925 -1.32 -9.52 13.10
N TRP A 926 -2.28 -8.74 12.62
CA TRP A 926 -3.51 -8.44 13.35
C TRP A 926 -4.65 -9.42 13.03
N SER A 927 -5.75 -9.31 13.78
CA SER A 927 -6.90 -10.20 13.61
C SER A 927 -7.78 -9.79 12.43
N TRP A 928 -8.40 -10.76 11.75
CA TRP A 928 -9.53 -10.50 10.82
C TRP A 928 -10.73 -9.80 11.48
N LYS A 929 -10.73 -9.68 12.81
CA LYS A 929 -11.70 -8.92 13.61
C LYS A 929 -11.27 -7.47 13.89
N VAL A 930 -10.19 -6.98 13.31
CA VAL A 930 -9.79 -5.58 13.48
C VAL A 930 -10.90 -4.67 12.97
N GLY A 931 -11.09 -3.56 13.67
CA GLY A 931 -11.98 -2.48 13.25
C GLY A 931 -12.87 -1.93 14.36
N VAL A 932 -13.82 -1.10 13.93
CA VAL A 932 -14.73 -0.36 14.81
C VAL A 932 -16.16 -0.89 14.66
N THR A 933 -16.89 -0.99 15.78
CA THR A 933 -18.32 -1.31 15.82
C THR A 933 -19.07 -0.17 16.52
N VAL A 934 -20.09 0.40 15.87
CA VAL A 934 -20.92 1.49 16.43
C VAL A 934 -22.32 0.98 16.76
N TYR A 935 -22.82 1.29 17.96
CA TYR A 935 -24.11 0.80 18.43
C TYR A 935 -24.78 1.70 19.50
N ARG A 936 -26.11 1.57 19.62
CA ARG A 936 -26.88 2.17 20.72
C ARG A 936 -26.78 1.30 21.99
N ASP A 937 -26.16 1.82 23.04
CA ASP A 937 -26.14 1.22 24.38
C ASP A 937 -27.40 1.62 25.17
N ALA A 938 -28.08 0.63 25.73
CA ALA A 938 -29.27 0.78 26.57
C ALA A 938 -28.96 0.77 28.08
N GLY A 939 -27.69 0.67 28.47
CA GLY A 939 -27.19 0.76 29.83
C GLY A 939 -27.49 -0.47 30.70
N GLY A 940 -26.56 -0.83 31.59
CA GLY A 940 -26.65 -2.04 32.42
C GLY A 940 -27.93 -2.18 33.27
N LYS A 941 -28.64 -1.08 33.57
CA LYS A 941 -29.96 -1.12 34.24
C LYS A 941 -31.00 -1.87 33.40
N SER A 942 -31.10 -1.61 32.10
CA SER A 942 -32.14 -2.18 31.23
C SER A 942 -31.92 -3.68 31.02
N GLY A 943 -30.67 -4.10 30.79
CA GLY A 943 -30.27 -5.50 30.71
C GLY A 943 -30.58 -6.27 32.00
N ASN A 944 -30.33 -5.68 33.17
CA ASN A 944 -30.68 -6.27 34.46
C ASN A 944 -32.20 -6.40 34.67
N TRP A 945 -33.00 -5.41 34.27
CA TRP A 945 -34.47 -5.53 34.28
C TRP A 945 -34.98 -6.62 33.33
N ALA A 946 -34.45 -6.68 32.10
CA ALA A 946 -34.81 -7.70 31.12
C ALA A 946 -34.45 -9.12 31.61
N LEU A 947 -33.25 -9.30 32.18
CA LEU A 947 -32.81 -10.55 32.79
C LEU A 947 -33.69 -10.94 33.99
N GLY A 948 -33.99 -9.98 34.87
CA GLY A 948 -34.85 -10.19 36.04
C GLY A 948 -36.28 -10.60 35.66
N MET A 949 -36.89 -9.91 34.68
CA MET A 949 -38.20 -10.26 34.15
C MET A 949 -38.19 -11.61 33.43
N GLY A 950 -37.21 -11.87 32.57
CA GLY A 950 -37.06 -13.16 31.88
C GLY A 950 -36.89 -14.33 32.85
N LEU A 951 -36.09 -14.16 33.91
CA LEU A 951 -35.89 -15.19 34.94
C LEU A 951 -37.16 -15.40 35.79
N ALA A 952 -37.91 -14.34 36.11
CA ALA A 952 -39.20 -14.44 36.78
C ALA A 952 -40.25 -15.16 35.92
N VAL A 953 -40.33 -14.86 34.61
CA VAL A 953 -41.21 -15.55 33.65
C VAL A 953 -40.80 -17.02 33.51
N ALA A 954 -39.50 -17.32 33.40
CA ALA A 954 -39.00 -18.70 33.31
C ALA A 954 -39.37 -19.53 34.54
N ILE A 955 -39.19 -18.98 35.75
CA ILE A 955 -39.65 -19.61 37.00
C ILE A 955 -41.17 -19.77 37.02
N GLY A 956 -41.92 -18.79 36.49
CA GLY A 956 -43.38 -18.85 36.34
C GLY A 956 -43.85 -19.98 35.42
N CYS A 957 -43.33 -20.07 34.20
CA CYS A 957 -43.65 -21.15 33.25
C CYS A 957 -43.21 -22.52 33.82
N ALA A 958 -42.03 -22.62 34.46
CA ALA A 958 -41.52 -23.87 35.05
C ALA A 958 -42.36 -24.37 36.25
N THR A 959 -42.72 -23.50 37.18
CA THR A 959 -43.58 -23.84 38.32
C THR A 959 -45.00 -24.19 37.87
N SER A 960 -45.52 -23.49 36.85
CA SER A 960 -46.81 -23.81 36.23
C SER A 960 -46.79 -25.20 35.58
N ALA A 961 -45.76 -25.53 34.80
CA ALA A 961 -45.59 -26.85 34.19
C ALA A 961 -45.44 -27.96 35.25
N TRP A 962 -44.73 -27.70 36.36
CA TRP A 962 -44.62 -28.63 37.48
C TRP A 962 -45.98 -28.88 38.16
N LEU A 963 -46.76 -27.82 38.42
CA LEU A 963 -48.12 -27.94 39.00
C LEU A 963 -49.08 -28.70 38.09
N VAL A 964 -49.04 -28.48 36.77
CA VAL A 964 -49.83 -29.22 35.78
C VAL A 964 -49.42 -30.70 35.78
N LYS A 965 -48.11 -31.01 35.71
CA LYS A 965 -47.58 -32.38 35.79
C LYS A 965 -47.98 -33.09 37.08
N ALA A 966 -47.93 -32.38 38.22
CA ALA A 966 -48.31 -32.91 39.53
C ALA A 966 -49.82 -33.16 39.69
N ARG A 967 -50.68 -32.44 38.96
CA ARG A 967 -52.13 -32.72 38.91
C ARG A 967 -52.47 -33.88 37.96
N LEU A 968 -51.91 -33.88 36.74
CA LEU A 968 -52.09 -34.98 35.78
C LEU A 968 -51.58 -36.32 36.34
N GLY A 969 -50.53 -36.30 37.17
CA GLY A 969 -50.05 -37.48 37.91
C GLY A 969 -51.02 -38.02 38.96
N LYS A 970 -51.97 -37.22 39.45
CA LYS A 970 -53.03 -37.66 40.38
C LYS A 970 -54.29 -38.13 39.68
N GLU A 971 -54.55 -37.68 38.45
CA GLU A 971 -55.71 -38.13 37.66
C GLU A 971 -55.49 -39.51 37.03
N LYS A 972 -54.23 -39.99 36.90
CA LYS A 972 -53.91 -41.40 36.57
C LYS A 972 -54.16 -42.42 37.70
N LEU A 973 -54.98 -42.06 38.69
CA LEU A 973 -55.31 -42.87 39.87
C LEU A 973 -56.83 -43.03 40.08
N TYR A 974 -57.61 -42.78 39.01
CA TYR A 974 -59.05 -43.03 38.86
C TYR A 974 -59.32 -43.76 37.55
#